data_AF-A0A8T4RBA9-F1
#
_entry.id   AF-A0A8T4RBA9-F1
#
_cell.length_a   1.000
_cell.length_b   1.000
_cell.length_c   1.000
_cell.angle_alpha   90.00
_cell.angle_beta   90.00
_cell.angle_gamma   90.00
#
_symmetry.space_group_name_H-M   'P 1'
#
loop_
_entity.id
_entity.type
_entity.pdbx_description
1 polymer ?
#
loop_
_entity_poly.entity_id
_entity_poly.type
_entity_poly.pdbx_seq_one_letter_code
_entity_poly.pdbx_strand_id
1 'polypeptide(L)'
;MAKALFWGKAPTSDIDAREQQLAALEKHISSMKNDLAEVKREATRSLLEVEARRTQAQKEEAALNTLRKEVRERVELAERKETHLRKLEAQFAASEKRAHDEESRVEHLRQEQAKLSNELSTLEKTLTERKAAVQQAQKILSQSNREIDVLSARREEIKQLDASVEQLSYREKQLNQEVGRKEKRVQDGAQILASQQHELETAKVQVKQLTSQLGQAQSFLASLNKDIAANKRELSQLLAQKTTMNNQKTEQEQRSKVLAEQGKSITQKMREIERFRNQAAEIERKEKSTAAMLEEKKQILIQLRVAIDKNTQTLENLQNQEAKVKAATHSFLITQQERSRKMTEQEQALAQQENTISDQRKMLEERIKQVSIAEQAFERKVNSMSSMRSEVESLDRRKQEALTVLSEKKNVLDELRRSTSEQQKTLIQLKSEEKEAHEAAAKLLAGQREFNKRLKVLEQKEEQIMAKEKHLTGRENALANREVALTEATHLLTQDKEGVSLDIKAREEAFLSLQKDWNEHVEEFKREKDDLKTEKSDVRKLIESDILELKSKEDELVATVVSLETDKKKLEDEEHALISRIGEFEKAKATFDKERASLEAMRKNIADNERMVQKSLKFIETEKKKLEHERDQAFRARVLRKALPAMERKYELLQNEINKLQLNAVEKVMTLSKRKQMVAQEHDLDEKEHLVHLETKRLMARQREVEELEERKDVSFYRYLRDETTREKQGTMRESHADIRSMINEARENVEHGNIDDAVRIISEAEYLVDKVNDPEKKRLLHYDVRDVKASIKLATLS
;
A
#
# COMPACT_ATOMS: atom_id res chain seq x y z
N MET A 1 109.44 -99.78 -186.01
CA MET A 1 109.48 -101.10 -186.68
C MET A 1 108.58 -101.05 -187.92
N ALA A 2 108.94 -101.48 -189.13
CA ALA A 2 110.22 -101.85 -189.75
C ALA A 2 109.95 -102.29 -191.20
N LYS A 3 110.76 -101.86 -192.18
CA LYS A 3 111.50 -102.71 -193.16
C LYS A 3 112.32 -101.87 -194.19
N ALA A 4 113.62 -102.18 -194.28
CA ALA A 4 114.52 -102.42 -195.46
C ALA A 4 114.43 -101.50 -196.71
N LEU A 5 115.50 -101.06 -197.44
CA LEU A 5 116.87 -101.53 -197.74
C LEU A 5 117.69 -100.41 -198.47
N PHE A 6 119.03 -100.60 -198.56
CA PHE A 6 120.02 -100.15 -199.59
C PHE A 6 120.96 -98.91 -199.39
N TRP A 7 122.14 -98.97 -200.04
CA TRP A 7 123.53 -98.60 -199.63
C TRP A 7 124.07 -97.15 -199.88
N GLY A 8 125.13 -96.73 -199.13
CA GLY A 8 126.27 -95.91 -199.66
C GLY A 8 126.87 -94.74 -198.82
N LYS A 9 128.11 -94.90 -198.31
CA LYS A 9 129.21 -93.98 -197.82
C LYS A 9 128.99 -92.45 -197.55
N ALA A 10 129.35 -91.95 -196.34
CA ALA A 10 129.93 -90.60 -195.99
C ALA A 10 130.01 -90.38 -194.45
N PRO A 11 130.76 -89.39 -193.90
CA PRO A 11 131.23 -89.34 -192.49
C PRO A 11 130.37 -88.46 -191.55
N THR A 12 130.20 -88.83 -190.27
CA THR A 12 129.57 -87.99 -189.23
C THR A 12 130.02 -88.36 -187.80
N SER A 13 130.51 -87.37 -187.06
CA SER A 13 130.87 -87.42 -185.63
C SER A 13 130.32 -86.16 -184.92
N ASP A 14 129.01 -86.11 -184.62
CA ASP A 14 128.41 -84.95 -183.90
C ASP A 14 127.00 -85.18 -183.26
N ILE A 15 126.53 -86.43 -183.10
CA ILE A 15 125.15 -86.71 -182.66
C ILE A 15 125.03 -87.00 -181.16
N ASP A 16 126.05 -87.56 -180.52
CA ASP A 16 125.96 -88.02 -179.12
C ASP A 16 125.87 -86.87 -178.08
N ALA A 17 126.28 -85.64 -178.42
CA ALA A 17 126.23 -84.50 -177.51
C ALA A 17 124.85 -83.83 -177.41
N ARG A 18 124.03 -83.91 -178.48
CA ARG A 18 122.70 -83.25 -178.51
C ARG A 18 121.63 -84.02 -177.75
N GLU A 19 121.70 -85.34 -177.71
CA GLU A 19 120.76 -86.15 -176.94
C GLU A 19 120.91 -85.94 -175.42
N GLN A 20 122.14 -85.73 -174.93
CA GLN A 20 122.37 -85.42 -173.52
C GLN A 20 121.81 -84.04 -173.11
N GLN A 21 121.83 -83.04 -174.00
CA GLN A 21 121.26 -81.71 -173.73
C GLN A 21 119.72 -81.72 -173.67
N LEU A 22 119.06 -82.50 -174.54
CA LEU A 22 117.60 -82.63 -174.55
C LEU A 22 117.07 -83.28 -173.26
N ALA A 23 117.71 -84.36 -172.79
CA ALA A 23 117.33 -85.02 -171.55
C ALA A 23 117.47 -84.09 -170.32
N ALA A 24 118.48 -83.21 -170.30
CA ALA A 24 118.64 -82.21 -169.24
C ALA A 24 117.52 -81.16 -169.24
N LEU A 25 117.10 -80.69 -170.42
CA LEU A 25 115.99 -79.74 -170.56
C LEU A 25 114.64 -80.35 -170.19
N GLU A 26 114.36 -81.59 -170.58
CA GLU A 26 113.13 -82.28 -170.18
C GLU A 26 113.05 -82.49 -168.66
N LYS A 27 114.19 -82.81 -168.03
CA LYS A 27 114.29 -82.90 -166.57
C LYS A 27 114.05 -81.54 -165.91
N HIS A 28 114.56 -80.45 -166.48
CA HIS A 28 114.34 -79.09 -165.99
C HIS A 28 112.88 -78.63 -166.16
N ILE A 29 112.23 -78.94 -167.30
CA ILE A 29 110.80 -78.65 -167.53
C ILE A 29 109.93 -79.43 -166.55
N SER A 30 110.27 -80.69 -166.27
CA SER A 30 109.57 -81.50 -165.28
C SER A 30 109.73 -80.93 -163.86
N SER A 31 110.93 -80.44 -163.51
CA SER A 31 111.16 -79.70 -162.25
C SER A 31 110.27 -78.47 -162.18
N MET A 32 110.28 -77.61 -163.20
CA MET A 32 109.47 -76.38 -163.21
C MET A 32 107.96 -76.67 -163.15
N LYS A 33 107.49 -77.76 -163.77
CA LYS A 33 106.08 -78.18 -163.64
C LYS A 33 105.75 -78.63 -162.22
N ASN A 34 106.67 -79.32 -161.55
CA ASN A 34 106.50 -79.70 -160.15
C ASN A 34 106.52 -78.46 -159.25
N ASP A 35 107.45 -77.53 -159.45
CA ASP A 35 107.53 -76.27 -158.69
C ASP A 35 106.26 -75.43 -158.90
N LEU A 36 105.76 -75.32 -160.13
CA LEU A 36 104.50 -74.63 -160.42
C LEU A 36 103.30 -75.32 -159.75
N ALA A 37 103.28 -76.65 -159.73
CA ALA A 37 102.24 -77.41 -159.03
C ALA A 37 102.34 -77.22 -157.51
N GLU A 38 103.54 -77.12 -156.96
CA GLU A 38 103.80 -76.86 -155.55
C GLU A 38 103.39 -75.44 -155.16
N VAL A 39 103.75 -74.41 -155.92
CA VAL A 39 103.28 -73.04 -155.73
C VAL A 39 101.76 -72.94 -155.84
N LYS A 40 101.12 -73.68 -156.76
CA LYS A 40 99.66 -73.74 -156.83
C LYS A 40 99.04 -74.37 -155.58
N ARG A 41 99.66 -75.42 -155.03
CA ARG A 41 99.23 -76.04 -153.77
C ARG A 41 99.46 -75.11 -152.58
N GLU A 42 100.57 -74.39 -152.54
CA GLU A 42 100.84 -73.39 -151.50
C GLU A 42 99.88 -72.21 -151.59
N ALA A 43 99.60 -71.69 -152.79
CA ALA A 43 98.64 -70.63 -153.00
C ALA A 43 97.24 -71.06 -152.56
N THR A 44 96.81 -72.29 -152.88
CA THR A 44 95.52 -72.82 -152.40
C THR A 44 95.50 -73.05 -150.88
N ARG A 45 96.58 -73.55 -150.27
CA ARG A 45 96.69 -73.63 -148.80
C ARG A 45 96.61 -72.24 -148.15
N SER A 46 97.31 -71.26 -148.71
CA SER A 46 97.32 -69.88 -148.23
C SER A 46 95.92 -69.26 -148.33
N LEU A 47 95.22 -69.50 -149.43
CA LEU A 47 93.85 -69.03 -149.65
C LEU A 47 92.88 -69.66 -148.65
N LEU A 48 92.97 -70.98 -148.44
CA LEU A 48 92.19 -71.69 -147.41
C LEU A 48 92.52 -71.19 -146.00
N GLU A 49 93.78 -70.86 -145.72
CA GLU A 49 94.18 -70.28 -144.43
C GLU A 49 93.61 -68.87 -144.25
N VAL A 50 93.62 -68.04 -145.29
CA VAL A 50 93.00 -66.70 -145.27
C VAL A 50 91.49 -66.80 -145.11
N GLU A 51 90.82 -67.74 -145.79
CA GLU A 51 89.39 -68.00 -145.62
C GLU A 51 89.07 -68.52 -144.21
N ALA A 52 89.91 -69.41 -143.65
CA ALA A 52 89.79 -69.87 -142.27
C ALA A 52 89.97 -68.71 -141.27
N ARG A 53 90.97 -67.85 -141.47
CA ARG A 53 91.17 -66.65 -140.64
C ARG A 53 90.02 -65.65 -140.79
N ARG A 54 89.47 -65.47 -141.99
CA ARG A 54 88.32 -64.59 -142.23
C ARG A 54 87.06 -65.11 -141.54
N THR A 55 86.79 -66.41 -141.64
CA THR A 55 85.66 -67.03 -140.94
C THR A 55 85.85 -67.01 -139.43
N GLN A 56 87.07 -67.14 -138.94
CA GLN A 56 87.38 -66.97 -137.51
C GLN A 56 87.18 -65.52 -137.05
N ALA A 57 87.67 -64.53 -137.80
CA ALA A 57 87.46 -63.12 -137.49
C ALA A 57 85.97 -62.75 -137.49
N GLN A 58 85.18 -63.30 -138.42
CA GLN A 58 83.72 -63.12 -138.43
C GLN A 58 83.05 -63.75 -137.19
N LYS A 59 83.51 -64.91 -136.73
CA LYS A 59 83.02 -65.53 -135.48
C LYS A 59 83.40 -64.70 -134.26
N GLU A 60 84.63 -64.18 -134.20
CA GLU A 60 85.10 -63.31 -133.13
C GLU A 60 84.36 -61.97 -133.11
N GLU A 61 84.10 -61.37 -134.27
CA GLU A 61 83.30 -60.14 -134.37
C GLU A 61 81.84 -60.38 -133.93
N ALA A 62 81.25 -61.51 -134.31
CA ALA A 62 79.93 -61.91 -133.82
C ALA A 62 79.93 -62.09 -132.28
N ALA A 63 80.95 -62.74 -131.73
CA ALA A 63 81.12 -62.92 -130.28
C ALA A 63 81.34 -61.58 -129.53
N LEU A 64 82.10 -60.66 -130.12
CA LEU A 64 82.28 -59.30 -129.59
C LEU A 64 80.99 -58.50 -129.64
N ASN A 65 80.17 -58.67 -130.67
CA ASN A 65 78.87 -58.01 -130.78
C ASN A 65 77.88 -58.57 -129.74
N THR A 66 77.88 -59.88 -129.47
CA THR A 66 77.09 -60.45 -128.37
C THR A 66 77.57 -59.94 -127.01
N LEU A 67 78.88 -59.91 -126.75
CA LEU A 67 79.44 -59.36 -125.50
C LEU A 67 79.11 -57.88 -125.32
N ARG A 68 79.21 -57.07 -126.39
CA ARG A 68 78.83 -55.65 -126.35
C ARG A 68 77.35 -55.49 -126.01
N LYS A 69 76.48 -56.35 -126.55
CA LYS A 69 75.06 -56.35 -126.22
C LYS A 69 74.84 -56.71 -124.74
N GLU A 70 75.46 -57.76 -124.24
CA GLU A 70 75.39 -58.15 -122.83
C GLU A 70 75.92 -57.07 -121.89
N VAL A 71 77.03 -56.41 -122.25
CA VAL A 71 77.59 -55.29 -121.47
C VAL A 71 76.61 -54.12 -121.43
N ARG A 72 75.97 -53.75 -122.56
CA ARG A 72 74.94 -52.70 -122.57
C ARG A 72 73.76 -53.07 -121.67
N GLU A 73 73.25 -54.30 -121.78
CA GLU A 73 72.15 -54.78 -120.94
C GLU A 73 72.51 -54.75 -119.45
N ARG A 74 73.75 -55.09 -119.08
CA ARG A 74 74.24 -55.00 -117.69
C ARG A 74 74.36 -53.56 -117.20
N VAL A 75 74.82 -52.64 -118.05
CA VAL A 75 74.88 -51.20 -117.72
C VAL A 75 73.49 -50.64 -117.53
N GLU A 76 72.55 -50.90 -118.45
CA GLU A 76 71.15 -50.49 -118.30
C GLU A 76 70.51 -51.07 -117.03
N LEU A 77 70.78 -52.34 -116.72
CA LEU A 77 70.31 -52.95 -115.47
C LEU A 77 70.92 -52.28 -114.23
N ALA A 78 72.21 -51.92 -114.27
CA ALA A 78 72.89 -51.21 -113.20
C ALA A 78 72.32 -49.81 -112.99
N GLU A 79 72.07 -49.05 -114.07
CA GLU A 79 71.44 -47.73 -114.01
C GLU A 79 70.00 -47.82 -113.47
N ARG A 80 69.23 -48.85 -113.86
CA ARG A 80 67.89 -49.11 -113.27
C ARG A 80 67.98 -49.43 -111.78
N LYS A 81 68.97 -50.21 -111.35
CA LYS A 81 69.19 -50.50 -109.92
C LYS A 81 69.64 -49.26 -109.16
N GLU A 82 70.52 -48.44 -109.72
CA GLU A 82 70.99 -47.20 -109.09
C GLU A 82 69.83 -46.20 -108.94
N THR A 83 69.01 -46.01 -109.98
CA THR A 83 67.82 -45.17 -109.88
C THR A 83 66.79 -45.72 -108.88
N HIS A 84 66.66 -47.04 -108.75
CA HIS A 84 65.83 -47.66 -107.72
C HIS A 84 66.40 -47.44 -106.31
N LEU A 85 67.72 -47.57 -106.13
CA LEU A 85 68.40 -47.30 -104.87
C LEU A 85 68.24 -45.84 -104.45
N ARG A 86 68.45 -44.87 -105.37
CA ARG A 86 68.21 -43.45 -105.07
C ARG A 86 66.76 -43.16 -104.66
N LYS A 87 65.79 -43.85 -105.27
CA LYS A 87 64.37 -43.75 -104.86
C LYS A 87 64.15 -44.33 -103.47
N LEU A 88 64.76 -45.46 -103.14
CA LEU A 88 64.69 -46.07 -101.81
C LEU A 88 65.36 -45.18 -100.77
N GLU A 89 66.56 -44.66 -101.03
CA GLU A 89 67.26 -43.71 -100.16
C GLU A 89 66.43 -42.45 -99.89
N ALA A 90 65.79 -41.89 -100.93
CA ALA A 90 64.88 -40.76 -100.76
C ALA A 90 63.65 -41.13 -99.91
N GLN A 91 63.11 -42.35 -100.08
CA GLN A 91 62.01 -42.85 -99.24
C GLN A 91 62.44 -43.07 -97.79
N PHE A 92 63.65 -43.61 -97.55
CA PHE A 92 64.22 -43.79 -96.22
C PHE A 92 64.44 -42.44 -95.54
N ALA A 93 65.08 -41.47 -96.20
CA ALA A 93 65.25 -40.12 -95.67
C ALA A 93 63.91 -39.44 -95.35
N ALA A 94 62.90 -39.62 -96.21
CA ALA A 94 61.55 -39.11 -95.95
C ALA A 94 60.84 -39.85 -94.79
N SER A 95 61.18 -41.12 -94.53
CA SER A 95 60.65 -41.88 -93.41
C SER A 95 61.35 -41.52 -92.09
N GLU A 96 62.67 -41.31 -92.11
CA GLU A 96 63.45 -40.83 -90.96
C GLU A 96 63.01 -39.44 -90.53
N LYS A 97 62.80 -38.53 -91.50
CA LYS A 97 62.26 -37.21 -91.19
C LYS A 97 60.88 -37.29 -90.53
N ARG A 98 59.99 -38.14 -91.07
CA ARG A 98 58.66 -38.38 -90.47
C ARG A 98 58.76 -38.99 -89.07
N ALA A 99 59.67 -39.94 -88.86
CA ALA A 99 59.91 -40.53 -87.55
C ALA A 99 60.41 -39.48 -86.55
N HIS A 100 61.33 -38.61 -86.96
CA HIS A 100 61.84 -37.52 -86.13
C HIS A 100 60.77 -36.48 -85.78
N ASP A 101 59.93 -36.10 -86.76
CA ASP A 101 58.80 -35.18 -86.54
C ASP A 101 57.78 -35.80 -85.56
N GLU A 102 57.51 -37.10 -85.66
CA GLU A 102 56.63 -37.82 -84.73
C GLU A 102 57.25 -38.00 -83.34
N GLU A 103 58.55 -38.27 -83.23
CA GLU A 103 59.26 -38.30 -81.94
C GLU A 103 59.19 -36.95 -81.24
N SER A 104 59.40 -35.85 -81.98
CA SER A 104 59.26 -34.50 -81.46
C SER A 104 57.82 -34.22 -80.99
N ARG A 105 56.82 -34.71 -81.73
CA ARG A 105 55.41 -34.61 -81.33
C ARG A 105 55.11 -35.42 -80.07
N VAL A 106 55.62 -36.64 -79.97
CA VAL A 106 55.46 -37.49 -78.78
C VAL A 106 56.10 -36.84 -77.55
N GLU A 107 57.28 -36.23 -77.70
CA GLU A 107 57.94 -35.54 -76.59
C GLU A 107 57.15 -34.31 -76.12
N HIS A 108 56.60 -33.52 -77.06
CA HIS A 108 55.69 -32.42 -76.72
C HIS A 108 54.46 -32.92 -75.96
N LEU A 109 53.82 -34.00 -76.44
CA LEU A 109 52.65 -34.60 -75.78
C LEU A 109 53.00 -35.14 -74.38
N ARG A 110 54.20 -35.70 -74.17
CA ARG A 110 54.67 -36.12 -72.83
C ARG A 110 54.83 -34.94 -71.89
N GLN A 111 55.39 -33.84 -72.37
CA GLN A 111 55.54 -32.61 -71.59
C GLN A 111 54.18 -32.02 -71.21
N GLU A 112 53.21 -32.01 -72.13
CA GLU A 112 51.84 -31.59 -71.85
C GLU A 112 51.15 -32.53 -70.86
N GLN A 113 51.30 -33.84 -71.03
CA GLN A 113 50.77 -34.84 -70.09
C GLN A 113 51.35 -34.63 -68.67
N ALA A 114 52.65 -34.35 -68.55
CA ALA A 114 53.28 -34.05 -67.27
C ALA A 114 52.74 -32.75 -66.64
N LYS A 115 52.55 -31.69 -67.44
CA LYS A 115 51.93 -30.43 -66.98
C LYS A 115 50.51 -30.68 -66.46
N LEU A 116 49.68 -31.37 -67.25
CA LEU A 116 48.30 -31.70 -66.86
C LEU A 116 48.25 -32.59 -65.62
N SER A 117 49.16 -33.55 -65.48
CA SER A 117 49.25 -34.41 -64.28
C SER A 117 49.58 -33.59 -63.03
N ASN A 118 50.47 -32.60 -63.14
CA ASN A 118 50.80 -31.73 -62.03
C ASN A 118 49.63 -30.81 -61.67
N GLU A 119 48.97 -30.22 -62.67
CA GLU A 119 47.76 -29.41 -62.48
C GLU A 119 46.66 -30.23 -61.80
N LEU A 120 46.41 -31.47 -62.26
CA LEU A 120 45.46 -32.39 -61.63
C LEU A 120 45.82 -32.65 -60.17
N SER A 121 47.08 -32.94 -59.86
CA SER A 121 47.52 -33.15 -58.47
C SER A 121 47.30 -31.91 -57.60
N THR A 122 47.55 -30.71 -58.13
CA THR A 122 47.28 -29.46 -57.39
C THR A 122 45.79 -29.24 -57.19
N LEU A 123 44.96 -29.51 -58.22
CA LEU A 123 43.51 -29.40 -58.12
C LEU A 123 42.93 -30.40 -57.12
N GLU A 124 43.43 -31.65 -57.11
CA GLU A 124 43.04 -32.66 -56.12
C GLU A 124 43.38 -32.20 -54.69
N LYS A 125 44.58 -31.65 -54.47
CA LYS A 125 44.95 -31.08 -53.16
C LYS A 125 43.98 -29.96 -52.76
N THR A 126 43.75 -28.97 -53.63
CA THR A 126 42.81 -27.88 -53.33
C THR A 126 41.39 -28.37 -53.11
N LEU A 127 40.95 -29.43 -53.81
CA LEU A 127 39.65 -30.04 -53.61
C LEU A 127 39.55 -30.69 -52.22
N THR A 128 40.59 -31.42 -51.78
CA THR A 128 40.61 -32.01 -50.44
C THR A 128 40.63 -30.95 -49.34
N GLU A 129 41.40 -29.88 -49.50
CA GLU A 129 41.43 -28.74 -48.57
C GLU A 129 40.06 -28.04 -48.51
N ARG A 130 39.42 -27.81 -49.66
CA ARG A 130 38.06 -27.24 -49.70
C ARG A 130 37.02 -28.15 -49.06
N LYS A 131 37.10 -29.47 -49.27
CA LYS A 131 36.21 -30.43 -48.59
C LYS A 131 36.37 -30.37 -47.07
N ALA A 132 37.61 -30.29 -46.57
CA ALA A 132 37.88 -30.13 -45.14
C ALA A 132 37.33 -28.81 -44.59
N ALA A 133 37.52 -27.70 -45.31
CA ALA A 133 36.96 -26.40 -44.94
C ALA A 133 35.41 -26.42 -44.89
N VAL A 134 34.76 -27.08 -45.85
CA VAL A 134 33.30 -27.25 -45.85
C VAL A 134 32.83 -28.09 -44.66
N GLN A 135 33.51 -29.19 -44.33
CA GLN A 135 33.18 -30.00 -43.15
C GLN A 135 33.35 -29.21 -41.85
N GLN A 136 34.40 -28.39 -41.75
CA GLN A 136 34.60 -27.50 -40.60
C GLN A 136 33.49 -26.45 -40.51
N ALA A 137 33.11 -25.84 -41.63
CA ALA A 137 32.01 -24.88 -41.69
C ALA A 137 30.67 -25.53 -41.28
N GLN A 138 30.39 -26.75 -41.74
CA GLN A 138 29.21 -27.52 -41.32
C GLN A 138 29.19 -27.79 -39.82
N LYS A 139 30.36 -28.12 -39.23
CA LYS A 139 30.47 -28.33 -37.79
C LYS A 139 30.18 -27.03 -37.01
N ILE A 140 30.75 -25.90 -37.45
CA ILE A 140 30.48 -24.58 -36.84
C ILE A 140 29.00 -24.23 -36.96
N LEU A 141 28.40 -24.45 -38.13
CA LEU A 141 26.97 -24.17 -38.38
C LEU A 141 26.08 -25.03 -37.47
N SER A 142 26.42 -26.31 -37.28
CA SER A 142 25.70 -27.19 -36.34
C SER A 142 25.82 -26.73 -34.88
N GLN A 143 26.96 -26.14 -34.49
CA GLN A 143 27.14 -25.57 -33.16
C GLN A 143 26.32 -24.28 -32.99
N SER A 144 26.37 -23.40 -33.99
CA SER A 144 25.59 -22.16 -34.00
C SER A 144 24.08 -22.43 -33.97
N ASN A 145 23.59 -23.45 -34.69
CA ASN A 145 22.18 -23.85 -34.62
C ASN A 145 21.77 -24.30 -33.20
N ARG A 146 22.64 -25.05 -32.50
CA ARG A 146 22.38 -25.42 -31.09
C ARG A 146 22.33 -24.20 -30.18
N GLU A 147 23.19 -23.22 -30.42
CA GLU A 147 23.15 -21.95 -29.68
C GLU A 147 21.86 -21.18 -29.97
N ILE A 148 21.40 -21.15 -31.22
CA ILE A 148 20.10 -20.56 -31.59
C ILE A 148 18.96 -21.26 -30.86
N ASP A 149 18.96 -22.59 -30.78
CA ASP A 149 17.94 -23.35 -30.03
C ASP A 149 17.96 -22.98 -28.54
N VAL A 150 19.15 -22.89 -27.92
CA VAL A 150 19.29 -22.47 -26.52
C VAL A 150 18.80 -21.04 -26.30
N LEU A 151 19.14 -20.12 -27.21
CA LEU A 151 18.68 -18.73 -27.15
C LEU A 151 17.15 -18.64 -27.32
N SER A 152 16.56 -19.48 -28.17
CA SER A 152 15.11 -19.54 -28.35
C SER A 152 14.40 -20.02 -27.08
N ALA A 153 14.96 -21.03 -26.38
CA ALA A 153 14.45 -21.49 -25.10
C ALA A 153 14.53 -20.40 -24.01
N ARG A 154 15.66 -19.69 -23.92
CA ARG A 154 15.81 -18.55 -23.01
C ARG A 154 14.85 -17.41 -23.32
N ARG A 155 14.57 -17.16 -24.60
CA ARG A 155 13.59 -16.16 -25.01
C ARG A 155 12.19 -16.51 -24.54
N GLU A 156 11.84 -17.80 -24.54
CA GLU A 156 10.55 -18.26 -24.03
C GLU A 156 10.48 -18.16 -22.50
N GLU A 157 11.57 -18.48 -21.80
CA GLU A 157 11.70 -18.27 -20.35
C GLU A 157 11.53 -16.79 -19.97
N ILE A 158 12.14 -15.88 -20.73
CA ILE A 158 11.95 -14.42 -20.54
C ILE A 158 10.49 -14.03 -20.69
N LYS A 159 9.77 -14.54 -21.70
CA LYS A 159 8.32 -14.25 -21.84
C LYS A 159 7.51 -14.74 -20.64
N GLN A 160 7.85 -15.90 -20.07
CA GLN A 160 7.19 -16.43 -18.88
C GLN A 160 7.47 -15.55 -17.65
N LEU A 161 8.70 -15.06 -17.52
CA LEU A 161 9.06 -14.11 -16.46
C LEU A 161 8.35 -12.77 -16.64
N ASP A 162 8.27 -12.22 -17.85
CA ASP A 162 7.53 -10.98 -18.14
C ASP A 162 6.04 -11.12 -17.76
N ALA A 163 5.40 -12.24 -18.12
CA ALA A 163 4.02 -12.53 -17.71
C ALA A 163 3.88 -12.60 -16.18
N SER A 164 4.86 -13.18 -15.49
CA SER A 164 4.88 -13.24 -14.03
C SER A 164 5.04 -11.85 -13.40
N VAL A 165 5.88 -10.98 -13.97
CA VAL A 165 6.07 -9.59 -13.54
C VAL A 165 4.78 -8.78 -13.74
N GLU A 166 4.07 -8.96 -14.85
CA GLU A 166 2.77 -8.30 -15.07
C GLU A 166 1.73 -8.72 -14.02
N GLN A 167 1.66 -10.01 -13.68
CA GLN A 167 0.78 -10.52 -12.62
C GLN A 167 1.13 -9.91 -11.25
N LEU A 168 2.43 -9.82 -10.92
CA LEU A 168 2.89 -9.20 -9.68
C LEU A 168 2.56 -7.71 -9.64
N SER A 169 2.73 -6.97 -10.75
CA SER A 169 2.36 -5.55 -10.84
C SER A 169 0.85 -5.34 -10.66
N TYR A 170 0.03 -6.22 -11.23
CA TYR A 170 -1.42 -6.19 -11.01
C TYR A 170 -1.77 -6.45 -9.54
N ARG A 171 -1.11 -7.43 -8.90
CA ARG A 171 -1.31 -7.73 -7.48
C ARG A 171 -0.87 -6.57 -6.58
N GLU A 172 0.25 -5.92 -6.89
CA GLU A 172 0.73 -4.74 -6.18
C GLU A 172 -0.29 -3.59 -6.25
N LYS A 173 -0.86 -3.32 -7.43
CA LYS A 173 -1.92 -2.31 -7.59
C LYS A 173 -3.16 -2.62 -6.75
N GLN A 174 -3.58 -3.88 -6.69
CA GLN A 174 -4.70 -4.30 -5.83
C GLN A 174 -4.38 -4.06 -4.34
N LEU A 175 -3.19 -4.47 -3.89
CA LEU A 175 -2.76 -4.27 -2.51
C LEU A 175 -2.67 -2.79 -2.15
N ASN A 176 -2.15 -1.94 -3.05
CA ASN A 176 -2.09 -0.50 -2.84
C ASN A 176 -3.49 0.12 -2.72
N GLN A 177 -4.47 -0.37 -3.49
CA GLN A 177 -5.87 0.06 -3.34
C GLN A 177 -6.46 -0.38 -1.99
N GLU A 178 -6.18 -1.61 -1.54
CA GLU A 178 -6.61 -2.09 -0.23
C GLU A 178 -5.98 -1.30 0.92
N VAL A 179 -4.69 -0.96 0.82
CA VAL A 179 -3.99 -0.09 1.77
C VAL A 179 -4.64 1.28 1.80
N GLY A 180 -4.88 1.91 0.65
CA GLY A 180 -5.56 3.22 0.60
C GLY A 180 -6.97 3.19 1.21
N ARG A 181 -7.71 2.09 1.06
CA ARG A 181 -9.00 1.88 1.75
C ARG A 181 -8.83 1.73 3.27
N LYS A 182 -7.80 1.01 3.72
CA LYS A 182 -7.49 0.86 5.15
C LYS A 182 -7.07 2.18 5.77
N GLU A 183 -6.23 2.96 5.11
CA GLU A 183 -5.80 4.29 5.53
C GLU A 183 -6.98 5.25 5.68
N LYS A 184 -7.90 5.28 4.71
CA LYS A 184 -9.15 6.06 4.84
C LYS A 184 -9.97 5.64 6.04
N ARG A 185 -10.16 4.33 6.27
CA ARG A 185 -10.89 3.84 7.46
C ARG A 185 -10.21 4.24 8.77
N VAL A 186 -8.88 4.22 8.81
CA VAL A 186 -8.11 4.69 9.99
C VAL A 186 -8.29 6.18 10.19
N GLN A 187 -8.26 6.97 9.11
CA GLN A 187 -8.47 8.42 9.16
C GLN A 187 -9.89 8.77 9.62
N ASP A 188 -10.91 8.12 9.06
CA ASP A 188 -12.31 8.27 9.46
C ASP A 188 -12.50 7.86 10.93
N GLY A 189 -11.91 6.73 11.34
CA GLY A 189 -11.92 6.26 12.73
C GLY A 189 -11.25 7.23 13.69
N ALA A 190 -10.10 7.82 13.31
CA ALA A 190 -9.41 8.84 14.10
C ALA A 190 -10.25 10.12 14.24
N GLN A 191 -10.96 10.52 13.18
CA GLN A 191 -11.83 11.69 13.22
C GLN A 191 -13.04 11.47 14.14
N ILE A 192 -13.64 10.27 14.11
CA ILE A 192 -14.72 9.89 15.03
C ILE A 192 -14.21 9.85 16.47
N LEU A 193 -13.03 9.30 16.73
CA LEU A 193 -12.45 9.28 18.07
C LEU A 193 -12.20 10.70 18.60
N ALA A 194 -11.69 11.60 17.74
CA ALA A 194 -11.49 13.00 18.11
C ALA A 194 -12.81 13.71 18.42
N SER A 195 -13.88 13.47 17.65
CA SER A 195 -15.20 14.04 17.93
C SER A 195 -15.79 13.50 19.23
N GLN A 196 -15.69 12.19 19.46
CA GLN A 196 -16.12 11.56 20.72
C GLN A 196 -15.34 12.07 21.93
N GLN A 197 -14.04 12.31 21.81
CA GLN A 197 -13.24 12.94 22.86
C GLN A 197 -13.70 14.37 23.16
N HIS A 198 -14.03 15.14 22.12
CA HIS A 198 -14.54 16.50 22.29
C HIS A 198 -15.93 16.51 22.96
N GLU A 199 -16.83 15.63 22.54
CA GLU A 199 -18.15 15.45 23.17
C GLU A 199 -18.01 15.02 24.63
N LEU A 200 -17.10 14.09 24.94
CA LEU A 200 -16.81 13.65 26.29
C LEU A 200 -16.34 14.81 27.19
N GLU A 201 -15.41 15.63 26.71
CA GLU A 201 -14.95 16.79 27.49
C GLU A 201 -16.04 17.84 27.67
N THR A 202 -16.87 18.05 26.65
CA THR A 202 -18.03 18.94 26.76
C THR A 202 -19.02 18.42 27.81
N ALA A 203 -19.30 17.12 27.81
CA ALA A 203 -20.16 16.48 28.79
C ALA A 203 -19.56 16.57 30.21
N LYS A 204 -18.25 16.38 30.38
CA LYS A 204 -17.57 16.57 31.68
C LYS A 204 -17.71 18.00 32.20
N VAL A 205 -17.55 19.00 31.34
CA VAL A 205 -17.76 20.41 31.71
C VAL A 205 -19.21 20.65 32.14
N GLN A 206 -20.18 20.13 31.38
CA GLN A 206 -21.60 20.22 31.74
C GLN A 206 -21.90 19.54 33.08
N VAL A 207 -21.36 18.34 33.34
CA VAL A 207 -21.51 17.64 34.62
C VAL A 207 -20.93 18.46 35.76
N LYS A 208 -19.74 19.06 35.60
CA LYS A 208 -19.17 19.96 36.63
C LYS A 208 -20.07 21.16 36.90
N GLN A 209 -20.63 21.76 35.84
CA GLN A 209 -21.53 22.91 35.97
C GLN A 209 -22.84 22.53 36.68
N LEU A 210 -23.47 21.41 36.29
CA LEU A 210 -24.67 20.88 36.94
C LEU A 210 -24.40 20.51 38.40
N THR A 211 -23.23 19.92 38.70
CA THR A 211 -22.83 19.59 40.08
C THR A 211 -22.68 20.85 40.93
N SER A 212 -22.08 21.92 40.38
CA SER A 212 -22.00 23.22 41.04
C SER A 212 -23.38 23.85 41.26
N GLN A 213 -24.27 23.77 40.26
CA GLN A 213 -25.65 24.28 40.38
C GLN A 213 -26.45 23.50 41.43
N LEU A 214 -26.28 22.18 41.49
CA LEU A 214 -26.88 21.33 42.50
C LEU A 214 -26.39 21.73 43.90
N GLY A 215 -25.09 21.95 44.08
CA GLY A 215 -24.53 22.42 45.35
C GLY A 215 -25.08 23.79 45.77
N GLN A 216 -25.23 24.72 44.83
CA GLN A 216 -25.88 26.01 45.08
C GLN A 216 -27.36 25.84 45.48
N ALA A 217 -28.11 25.04 44.74
CA ALA A 217 -29.52 24.76 45.04
C ALA A 217 -29.69 24.10 46.42
N GLN A 218 -28.81 23.17 46.79
CA GLN A 218 -28.79 22.55 48.12
C GLN A 218 -28.50 23.58 49.22
N SER A 219 -27.55 24.48 49.01
CA SER A 219 -27.27 25.57 49.96
C SER A 219 -28.45 26.54 50.12
N PHE A 220 -29.13 26.84 49.00
CA PHE A 220 -30.32 27.67 49.00
C PHE A 220 -31.49 26.99 49.72
N LEU A 221 -31.74 25.70 49.47
CA LEU A 221 -32.73 24.91 50.20
C LEU A 221 -32.43 24.84 51.70
N ALA A 222 -31.16 24.70 52.09
CA ALA A 222 -30.76 24.74 53.50
C ALA A 222 -31.07 26.10 54.14
N SER A 223 -30.85 27.21 53.41
CA SER A 223 -31.22 28.55 53.88
C SER A 223 -32.74 28.73 54.01
N LEU A 224 -33.52 28.30 53.00
CA LEU A 224 -34.97 28.33 53.05
C LEU A 224 -35.54 27.49 54.20
N ASN A 225 -34.96 26.32 54.46
CA ASN A 225 -35.37 25.48 55.59
C ASN A 225 -35.12 26.19 56.94
N LYS A 226 -34.03 26.96 57.05
CA LYS A 226 -33.75 27.79 58.23
C LYS A 226 -34.77 28.91 58.38
N ASP A 227 -35.14 29.56 57.28
CA ASP A 227 -36.16 30.63 57.27
C ASP A 227 -37.56 30.09 57.58
N ILE A 228 -37.94 28.93 57.01
CA ILE A 228 -39.19 28.23 57.35
C ILE A 228 -39.24 27.90 58.84
N ALA A 229 -38.13 27.45 59.42
CA ALA A 229 -38.06 27.17 60.85
C ALA A 229 -38.21 28.45 61.70
N ALA A 230 -37.63 29.58 61.26
CA ALA A 230 -37.83 30.88 61.90
C ALA A 230 -39.30 31.34 61.81
N ASN A 231 -39.90 31.29 60.62
CA ASN A 231 -41.29 31.65 60.39
C ASN A 231 -42.26 30.77 61.20
N LYS A 232 -41.97 29.47 61.36
CA LYS A 232 -42.77 28.60 62.26
C LYS A 232 -42.73 29.06 63.72
N ARG A 233 -41.59 29.57 64.19
CA ARG A 233 -41.46 30.14 65.55
C ARG A 233 -42.25 31.44 65.67
N GLU A 234 -42.13 32.33 64.68
CA GLU A 234 -42.90 33.58 64.64
C GLU A 234 -44.40 33.33 64.57
N LEU A 235 -44.86 32.40 63.73
CA LEU A 235 -46.27 31.99 63.66
C LEU A 235 -46.76 31.47 65.01
N SER A 236 -45.94 30.66 65.70
CA SER A 236 -46.28 30.15 67.04
C SER A 236 -46.41 31.28 68.06
N GLN A 237 -45.54 32.30 67.99
CA GLN A 237 -45.62 33.50 68.83
C GLN A 237 -46.87 34.33 68.51
N LEU A 238 -47.18 34.54 67.22
CA LEU A 238 -48.39 35.25 66.78
C LEU A 238 -49.67 34.53 67.19
N LEU A 239 -49.69 33.20 67.14
CA LEU A 239 -50.82 32.40 67.64
C LEU A 239 -50.99 32.56 69.15
N ALA A 240 -49.90 32.55 69.93
CA ALA A 240 -49.95 32.86 71.35
C ALA A 240 -50.48 34.29 71.60
N GLN A 241 -50.00 35.27 70.84
CA GLN A 241 -50.46 36.66 70.93
C GLN A 241 -51.95 36.81 70.58
N LYS A 242 -52.42 36.07 69.56
CA LYS A 242 -53.85 36.00 69.20
C LYS A 242 -54.69 35.44 70.34
N THR A 243 -54.23 34.41 71.05
CA THR A 243 -54.97 33.88 72.22
C THR A 243 -55.08 34.91 73.34
N THR A 244 -54.02 35.65 73.65
CA THR A 244 -54.06 36.75 74.63
C THR A 244 -54.99 37.89 74.22
N MET A 245 -54.97 38.29 72.93
CA MET A 245 -55.88 39.30 72.40
C MET A 245 -57.35 38.87 72.46
N ASN A 246 -57.63 37.59 72.21
CA ASN A 246 -58.99 37.07 72.27
C ASN A 246 -59.54 37.11 73.71
N ASN A 247 -58.69 36.80 74.70
CA ASN A 247 -59.06 36.93 76.11
C ASN A 247 -59.35 38.41 76.46
N GLN A 248 -58.52 39.36 76.02
CA GLN A 248 -58.77 40.79 76.20
C GLN A 248 -60.06 41.27 75.54
N LYS A 249 -60.41 40.74 74.35
CA LYS A 249 -61.67 41.02 73.68
C LYS A 249 -62.87 40.54 74.51
N THR A 250 -62.80 39.33 75.08
CA THR A 250 -63.88 38.82 75.94
C THR A 250 -64.07 39.68 77.21
N GLU A 251 -62.99 40.21 77.78
CA GLU A 251 -63.05 41.15 78.90
C GLU A 251 -63.69 42.50 78.48
N GLN A 252 -63.38 43.01 77.28
CA GLN A 252 -64.02 44.21 76.74
C GLN A 252 -65.51 44.02 76.45
N GLU A 253 -65.93 42.86 75.94
CA GLU A 253 -67.35 42.54 75.73
C GLU A 253 -68.14 42.54 77.04
N GLN A 254 -67.53 42.11 78.14
CA GLN A 254 -68.13 42.22 79.47
C GLN A 254 -68.25 43.69 79.92
N ARG A 255 -67.23 44.52 79.71
CA ARG A 255 -67.29 45.97 80.01
C ARG A 255 -68.35 46.71 79.17
N SER A 256 -68.48 46.34 77.90
CA SER A 256 -69.50 46.88 76.98
C SER A 256 -70.93 46.64 77.49
N LYS A 257 -71.21 45.44 78.01
CA LYS A 257 -72.53 45.12 78.59
C LYS A 257 -72.87 46.02 79.79
N VAL A 258 -71.89 46.28 80.67
CA VAL A 258 -72.06 47.19 81.81
C VAL A 258 -72.32 48.63 81.35
N LEU A 259 -71.62 49.10 80.32
CA LEU A 259 -71.84 50.44 79.75
C LEU A 259 -73.21 50.56 79.04
N ALA A 260 -73.70 49.50 78.39
CA ALA A 260 -75.01 49.48 77.76
C ALA A 260 -76.16 49.62 78.77
N GLU A 261 -76.00 49.08 79.98
CA GLU A 261 -76.95 49.27 81.08
C GLU A 261 -76.93 50.72 81.60
N GLN A 262 -75.76 51.34 81.70
CA GLN A 262 -75.64 52.78 82.01
C GLN A 262 -76.26 53.67 80.92
N GLY A 263 -76.10 53.33 79.64
CA GLY A 263 -76.67 54.06 78.51
C GLY A 263 -78.21 54.11 78.51
N LYS A 264 -78.87 53.02 78.92
CA LYS A 264 -80.34 52.98 79.06
C LYS A 264 -80.85 53.99 80.10
N SER A 265 -80.11 54.18 81.20
CA SER A 265 -80.43 55.17 82.23
C SER A 265 -80.33 56.61 81.71
N ILE A 266 -79.31 56.91 80.89
CA ILE A 266 -79.11 58.24 80.31
C ILE A 266 -80.19 58.58 79.26
N THR A 267 -80.58 57.60 78.45
CA THR A 267 -81.60 57.82 77.40
C THR A 267 -82.96 58.17 77.99
N GLN A 268 -83.27 57.62 79.17
CA GLN A 268 -84.48 57.97 79.89
C GLN A 268 -84.50 59.44 80.34
N LYS A 269 -83.36 59.98 80.80
CA LYS A 269 -83.20 61.40 81.15
C LYS A 269 -83.24 62.34 79.95
N MET A 270 -82.73 61.93 78.79
CA MET A 270 -82.78 62.76 77.57
C MET A 270 -84.20 62.99 77.03
N ARG A 271 -85.09 62.00 77.15
CA ARG A 271 -86.49 62.15 76.73
C ARG A 271 -87.27 63.19 77.52
N GLU A 272 -86.86 63.49 78.76
CA GLU A 272 -87.44 64.58 79.55
C GLU A 272 -87.00 65.95 79.05
N ILE A 273 -85.76 66.09 78.56
CA ILE A 273 -85.20 67.34 78.03
C ILE A 273 -85.80 67.70 76.66
N GLU A 274 -86.04 66.70 75.80
CA GLU A 274 -86.59 66.90 74.45
C GLU A 274 -88.01 67.47 74.45
N ARG A 275 -88.82 67.14 75.46
CA ARG A 275 -90.16 67.72 75.64
C ARG A 275 -90.11 69.24 75.86
N PHE A 276 -89.06 69.74 76.51
CA PHE A 276 -88.89 71.19 76.75
C PHE A 276 -88.41 71.96 75.50
N ARG A 277 -87.67 71.32 74.58
CA ARG A 277 -87.16 71.99 73.37
C ARG A 277 -88.22 72.21 72.29
N ASN A 278 -89.15 71.27 72.11
CA ASN A 278 -90.12 71.35 71.01
C ASN A 278 -91.15 72.49 71.17
N GLN A 279 -91.34 73.02 72.38
CA GLN A 279 -92.21 74.18 72.60
C GLN A 279 -91.58 75.51 72.13
N ALA A 280 -90.27 75.59 71.88
CA ALA A 280 -89.58 76.83 71.52
C ALA A 280 -89.45 77.09 70.01
N ALA A 281 -89.44 76.05 69.17
CA ALA A 281 -89.05 76.15 67.76
C ALA A 281 -90.19 76.51 66.78
N GLU A 282 -91.45 76.49 67.21
CA GLU A 282 -92.60 76.71 66.31
C GLU A 282 -92.86 78.20 66.01
N ILE A 283 -92.28 79.10 66.80
CA ILE A 283 -92.45 80.56 66.71
C ILE A 283 -91.62 81.18 65.56
N GLU A 284 -90.49 80.57 65.17
CA GLU A 284 -89.46 81.23 64.34
C GLU A 284 -89.66 81.08 62.82
N ARG A 285 -90.53 80.17 62.34
CA ARG A 285 -90.56 79.76 60.91
C ARG A 285 -91.44 80.57 59.96
N LYS A 286 -92.20 81.56 60.42
CA LYS A 286 -93.17 82.28 59.55
C LYS A 286 -92.62 83.52 58.80
N GLU A 287 -91.38 83.96 59.03
CA GLU A 287 -90.91 85.28 58.54
C GLU A 287 -90.11 85.33 57.23
N LYS A 288 -89.49 84.26 56.71
CA LYS A 288 -88.38 84.41 55.73
C LYS A 288 -88.64 84.11 54.24
N SER A 289 -89.87 83.78 53.80
CA SER A 289 -90.07 83.21 52.44
C SER A 289 -90.39 84.20 51.30
N THR A 290 -90.53 85.51 51.53
CA THR A 290 -91.09 86.46 50.52
C THR A 290 -90.06 87.21 49.65
N ALA A 291 -88.76 87.03 49.82
CA ALA A 291 -87.76 87.94 49.22
C ALA A 291 -87.13 87.53 47.85
N ALA A 292 -87.40 86.35 47.28
CA ALA A 292 -86.58 85.79 46.17
C ALA A 292 -87.06 86.07 44.72
N MET A 293 -88.11 86.89 44.51
CA MET A 293 -88.68 87.19 43.17
C MET A 293 -87.93 88.27 42.34
N LEU A 294 -86.60 88.22 42.14
CA LEU A 294 -85.90 89.32 41.42
C LEU A 294 -84.91 88.97 40.28
N GLU A 295 -84.52 87.72 40.05
CA GLU A 295 -83.49 87.43 39.01
C GLU A 295 -84.03 87.05 37.62
N GLU A 296 -85.26 87.52 37.36
CA GLU A 296 -86.05 87.49 36.12
C GLU A 296 -85.42 88.25 34.92
N LYS A 297 -84.13 88.62 34.92
CA LYS A 297 -83.61 89.65 34.00
C LYS A 297 -82.54 89.28 32.96
N LYS A 298 -82.07 88.04 32.82
CA LYS A 298 -81.01 87.70 31.82
C LYS A 298 -81.47 86.99 30.54
N GLN A 299 -82.78 86.76 30.39
CA GLN A 299 -83.35 85.91 29.34
C GLN A 299 -83.47 86.50 27.92
N ILE A 300 -82.91 87.68 27.58
CA ILE A 300 -83.39 88.42 26.37
C ILE A 300 -82.35 88.75 25.27
N LEU A 301 -81.09 88.32 25.30
CA LEU A 301 -80.18 88.65 24.18
C LEU A 301 -79.85 87.49 23.22
N ILE A 302 -80.93 86.86 22.77
CA ILE A 302 -81.13 86.64 21.32
C ILE A 302 -80.20 85.56 20.75
N GLN A 303 -80.68 84.33 20.73
CA GLN A 303 -81.59 83.88 19.67
C GLN A 303 -80.91 83.97 18.30
N LEU A 304 -80.46 82.83 17.78
CA LEU A 304 -81.29 82.03 16.88
C LEU A 304 -81.58 82.79 15.59
N ARG A 305 -80.67 82.72 14.61
CA ARG A 305 -81.10 83.06 13.25
C ARG A 305 -80.56 82.27 12.06
N VAL A 306 -79.58 81.35 12.15
CA VAL A 306 -78.98 80.86 10.87
C VAL A 306 -78.76 79.35 10.71
N ALA A 307 -78.93 78.49 11.71
CA ALA A 307 -78.33 77.14 11.61
C ALA A 307 -79.25 75.90 11.46
N ILE A 308 -80.57 76.00 11.19
CA ILE A 308 -81.48 74.85 11.44
C ILE A 308 -82.22 74.21 10.23
N ASP A 309 -82.14 74.71 8.99
CA ASP A 309 -83.12 74.26 7.98
C ASP A 309 -82.74 73.14 6.99
N LYS A 310 -81.67 72.33 7.14
CA LYS A 310 -81.30 71.44 6.00
C LYS A 310 -80.91 69.97 6.12
N ASN A 311 -80.79 69.32 7.28
CA ASN A 311 -80.29 67.93 7.29
C ASN A 311 -81.20 66.88 7.95
N THR A 312 -82.52 67.08 7.91
CA THR A 312 -83.50 66.24 8.64
C THR A 312 -84.52 65.55 7.74
N GLN A 313 -84.14 64.89 6.64
CA GLN A 313 -85.13 64.06 5.93
C GLN A 313 -84.51 62.90 5.15
N THR A 314 -84.94 61.68 5.48
CA THR A 314 -84.95 60.50 4.60
C THR A 314 -83.73 59.56 4.63
N LEU A 315 -83.31 59.29 5.87
CA LEU A 315 -82.61 58.09 6.32
C LEU A 315 -83.64 56.97 6.69
N GLU A 316 -84.71 56.80 5.91
CA GLU A 316 -85.88 56.00 6.33
C GLU A 316 -86.30 54.85 5.36
N ASN A 317 -85.63 54.65 4.22
CA ASN A 317 -86.11 53.69 3.21
C ASN A 317 -85.19 52.48 2.91
N LEU A 318 -84.18 52.22 3.74
CA LEU A 318 -83.69 50.84 3.92
C LEU A 318 -84.74 50.09 4.73
N GLN A 319 -85.29 48.98 4.24
CA GLN A 319 -85.57 47.75 5.05
C GLN A 319 -86.63 46.78 4.48
N ASN A 320 -87.15 46.92 3.26
CA ASN A 320 -88.34 46.13 2.86
C ASN A 320 -88.28 45.23 1.59
N GLN A 321 -87.12 44.85 1.02
CA GLN A 321 -87.11 43.90 -0.12
C GLN A 321 -86.11 42.74 -0.05
N GLU A 322 -85.82 42.26 1.15
CA GLU A 322 -85.12 41.01 1.43
C GLU A 322 -86.06 39.77 1.41
N ALA A 323 -86.97 39.65 0.44
CA ALA A 323 -87.98 38.57 0.46
C ALA A 323 -88.24 37.82 -0.87
N LYS A 324 -87.26 37.77 -1.80
CA LYS A 324 -87.36 36.90 -3.00
C LYS A 324 -86.11 36.05 -3.28
N VAL A 325 -85.51 35.52 -2.21
CA VAL A 325 -85.41 34.07 -2.01
C VAL A 325 -85.83 33.22 -3.22
N LYS A 326 -84.98 32.31 -3.67
CA LYS A 326 -85.39 31.05 -4.31
C LYS A 326 -86.15 31.17 -5.64
N ALA A 327 -85.38 31.15 -6.72
CA ALA A 327 -85.52 30.20 -7.81
C ALA A 327 -84.33 30.50 -8.74
N ALA A 328 -83.43 29.61 -9.11
CA ALA A 328 -83.43 28.17 -9.06
C ALA A 328 -81.97 27.76 -9.26
N THR A 329 -81.45 27.03 -8.29
CA THR A 329 -80.90 25.71 -8.53
C THR A 329 -80.77 25.31 -10.01
N HIS A 330 -79.55 24.92 -10.36
CA HIS A 330 -79.33 23.70 -11.15
C HIS A 330 -79.42 23.79 -12.68
N SER A 331 -78.58 24.64 -13.27
CA SER A 331 -77.88 24.22 -14.48
C SER A 331 -76.40 24.66 -14.41
N PHE A 332 -75.50 23.77 -13.99
CA PHE A 332 -74.83 22.88 -14.94
C PHE A 332 -73.71 23.65 -15.65
N LEU A 333 -72.52 23.76 -15.08
CA LEU A 333 -71.63 22.62 -14.82
C LEU A 333 -71.39 21.69 -16.03
N ILE A 334 -71.89 22.02 -17.23
CA ILE A 334 -71.39 21.49 -18.50
C ILE A 334 -71.22 22.65 -19.47
N THR A 335 -70.05 23.27 -19.43
CA THR A 335 -69.33 23.79 -20.62
C THR A 335 -67.97 24.40 -20.23
N GLN A 336 -67.30 23.80 -19.24
CA GLN A 336 -65.91 24.11 -18.90
C GLN A 336 -64.89 23.14 -19.57
N GLN A 337 -65.28 22.35 -20.59
CA GLN A 337 -64.40 21.27 -21.06
C GLN A 337 -64.34 20.99 -22.57
N GLU A 338 -64.64 21.96 -23.47
CA GLU A 338 -64.58 21.69 -24.92
C GLU A 338 -63.85 22.65 -25.86
N ARG A 339 -63.25 23.79 -25.45
CA ARG A 339 -62.50 24.62 -26.44
C ARG A 339 -61.09 25.05 -26.07
N SER A 340 -60.43 24.24 -25.24
CA SER A 340 -58.97 24.10 -25.18
C SER A 340 -58.41 23.30 -26.37
N ARG A 341 -58.99 23.41 -27.58
CA ARG A 341 -58.61 22.54 -28.71
C ARG A 341 -58.35 23.19 -30.06
N LYS A 342 -58.39 24.51 -30.23
CA LYS A 342 -57.95 25.12 -31.51
C LYS A 342 -57.14 26.39 -31.34
N MET A 343 -56.11 26.26 -30.51
CA MET A 343 -54.77 26.83 -30.75
C MET A 343 -54.21 26.32 -32.10
N THR A 344 -54.84 26.69 -33.22
CA THR A 344 -54.39 26.35 -34.59
C THR A 344 -54.81 27.41 -35.63
N GLU A 345 -55.15 28.64 -35.23
CA GLU A 345 -55.51 29.71 -36.18
C GLU A 345 -54.97 31.08 -35.73
N GLN A 346 -53.70 31.11 -35.32
CA GLN A 346 -52.85 32.31 -35.40
C GLN A 346 -51.55 32.01 -36.16
N GLU A 347 -51.68 31.15 -37.17
CA GLU A 347 -50.79 30.99 -38.35
C GLU A 347 -50.85 32.21 -39.30
N GLN A 348 -51.29 33.38 -38.83
CA GLN A 348 -51.45 34.60 -39.63
C GLN A 348 -50.42 35.70 -39.32
N ALA A 349 -49.29 35.34 -38.71
CA ALA A 349 -48.16 36.27 -38.46
C ALA A 349 -46.86 35.91 -39.20
N LEU A 350 -46.83 34.85 -40.04
CA LEU A 350 -45.63 34.44 -40.81
C LEU A 350 -45.79 34.56 -42.34
N ALA A 351 -46.85 35.21 -42.82
CA ALA A 351 -47.14 35.40 -44.25
C ALA A 351 -46.55 36.69 -44.88
N GLN A 352 -45.62 37.37 -44.21
CA GLN A 352 -44.99 38.61 -44.72
C GLN A 352 -43.47 38.52 -44.95
N GLN A 353 -42.85 37.35 -44.76
CA GLN A 353 -41.44 37.10 -45.14
C GLN A 353 -41.28 36.32 -46.46
N GLU A 354 -42.35 35.80 -47.08
CA GLU A 354 -42.28 35.06 -48.36
C GLU A 354 -42.21 35.97 -49.61
N ASN A 355 -42.49 37.27 -49.47
CA ASN A 355 -42.46 38.21 -50.61
C ASN A 355 -41.06 38.73 -50.97
N THR A 356 -40.01 38.46 -50.17
CA THR A 356 -38.62 38.85 -50.49
C THR A 356 -37.83 37.75 -51.23
N ILE A 357 -38.33 36.51 -51.30
CA ILE A 357 -37.70 35.38 -52.02
C ILE A 357 -38.23 35.24 -53.46
N SER A 358 -39.39 35.83 -53.76
CA SER A 358 -40.02 35.82 -55.09
C SER A 358 -39.25 36.66 -56.14
N ASP A 359 -38.62 37.77 -55.72
CA ASP A 359 -37.90 38.66 -56.63
C ASP A 359 -36.50 38.16 -57.04
N GLN A 360 -35.93 37.18 -56.33
CA GLN A 360 -34.66 36.55 -56.70
C GLN A 360 -34.82 35.46 -57.78
N ARG A 361 -36.02 34.89 -57.97
CA ARG A 361 -36.28 33.85 -58.99
C ARG A 361 -36.49 34.42 -60.40
N LYS A 362 -36.98 35.65 -60.55
CA LYS A 362 -37.15 36.32 -61.86
C LYS A 362 -35.82 36.66 -62.56
N MET A 363 -34.73 36.85 -61.82
CA MET A 363 -33.38 37.11 -62.38
C MET A 363 -32.69 35.88 -63.00
N LEU A 364 -33.16 34.65 -62.72
CA LEU A 364 -32.58 33.42 -63.26
C LEU A 364 -33.29 32.94 -64.55
N GLU A 365 -34.55 33.30 -64.77
CA GLU A 365 -35.32 32.94 -65.97
C GLU A 365 -34.90 33.76 -67.22
N GLU A 366 -34.36 34.96 -67.03
CA GLU A 366 -33.86 35.83 -68.12
C GLU A 366 -32.50 35.38 -68.68
N ARG A 367 -31.71 34.63 -67.88
CA ARG A 367 -30.41 34.05 -68.29
C ARG A 367 -30.54 32.82 -69.19
N ILE A 368 -31.66 32.10 -69.15
CA ILE A 368 -31.92 30.91 -69.97
C ILE A 368 -32.29 31.29 -71.42
N LYS A 369 -32.87 32.48 -71.64
CA LYS A 369 -33.19 32.99 -72.99
C LYS A 369 -31.98 33.47 -73.80
N GLN A 370 -30.82 33.72 -73.19
CA GLN A 370 -29.61 34.13 -73.92
C GLN A 370 -28.81 32.96 -74.55
N VAL A 371 -29.07 31.72 -74.15
CA VAL A 371 -28.35 30.53 -74.68
C VAL A 371 -28.93 30.03 -76.01
N SER A 372 -30.24 30.20 -76.24
CA SER A 372 -30.93 29.79 -77.49
C SER A 372 -30.52 30.60 -78.74
N ILE A 373 -29.93 31.79 -78.57
CA ILE A 373 -29.47 32.65 -79.66
C ILE A 373 -28.08 32.24 -80.18
N ALA A 374 -27.30 31.44 -79.42
CA ALA A 374 -25.98 30.98 -79.82
C ALA A 374 -26.01 29.75 -80.76
N GLU A 375 -27.07 28.93 -80.74
CA GLU A 375 -27.19 27.70 -81.55
C GLU A 375 -27.52 27.99 -83.03
N GLN A 376 -28.22 29.09 -83.34
CA GLN A 376 -28.56 29.49 -84.72
C GLN A 376 -27.36 30.07 -85.52
N ALA A 377 -26.19 30.24 -84.90
CA ALA A 377 -24.98 30.74 -85.56
C ALA A 377 -24.11 29.65 -86.23
N PHE A 378 -24.30 28.36 -85.89
CA PHE A 378 -23.48 27.26 -86.40
C PHE A 378 -23.96 26.72 -87.77
N GLU A 379 -25.26 26.83 -88.04
CA GLU A 379 -25.92 26.31 -89.24
C GLU A 379 -25.52 27.04 -90.54
N ARG A 380 -24.94 28.24 -90.44
CA ARG A 380 -24.44 29.02 -91.59
C ARG A 380 -23.07 28.55 -92.13
N LYS A 381 -22.34 27.67 -91.43
CA LYS A 381 -21.04 27.13 -91.89
C LYS A 381 -21.15 25.96 -92.89
N VAL A 382 -22.31 25.31 -93.00
CA VAL A 382 -22.51 24.11 -93.83
C VAL A 382 -22.62 24.41 -95.33
N ASN A 383 -23.03 25.63 -95.71
CA ASN A 383 -23.25 26.01 -97.11
C ASN A 383 -21.98 26.37 -97.92
N SER A 384 -20.78 26.25 -97.33
CA SER A 384 -19.50 26.52 -98.00
C SER A 384 -18.88 25.32 -98.72
N MET A 385 -19.41 24.09 -98.54
CA MET A 385 -18.79 22.86 -99.07
C MET A 385 -19.25 22.44 -100.49
N SER A 386 -20.22 23.14 -101.10
CA SER A 386 -20.82 22.73 -102.39
C SER A 386 -20.06 23.18 -103.64
N SER A 387 -19.05 24.06 -103.56
CA SER A 387 -18.38 24.62 -104.74
C SER A 387 -17.17 23.82 -105.28
N MET A 388 -16.70 22.76 -104.60
CA MET A 388 -15.49 22.02 -105.00
C MET A 388 -15.70 20.86 -106.00
N ARG A 389 -16.93 20.59 -106.47
CA ARG A 389 -17.24 19.40 -107.31
C ARG A 389 -17.09 19.56 -108.84
N SER A 390 -16.83 20.75 -109.39
CA SER A 390 -16.89 20.97 -110.86
C SER A 390 -15.56 20.83 -111.64
N GLU A 391 -14.44 20.49 -111.01
CA GLU A 391 -13.10 20.53 -111.65
C GLU A 391 -12.65 19.19 -112.30
N VAL A 392 -13.39 18.09 -112.08
CA VAL A 392 -12.95 16.70 -112.41
C VAL A 392 -13.21 16.28 -113.88
N GLU A 393 -14.11 16.92 -114.63
CA GLU A 393 -14.56 16.44 -115.96
C GLU A 393 -13.60 16.72 -117.15
N SER A 394 -12.46 17.40 -116.96
CA SER A 394 -11.61 17.87 -118.08
C SER A 394 -10.52 16.89 -118.57
N LEU A 395 -10.24 15.79 -117.87
CA LEU A 395 -9.05 14.94 -118.10
C LEU A 395 -9.20 13.81 -119.15
N ASP A 396 -10.41 13.43 -119.58
CA ASP A 396 -10.63 12.19 -120.37
C ASP A 396 -10.28 12.26 -121.88
N ARG A 397 -10.01 13.43 -122.47
CA ARG A 397 -9.84 13.57 -123.94
C ARG A 397 -8.45 13.21 -124.51
N ARG A 398 -7.38 13.09 -123.70
CA ARG A 398 -5.98 12.96 -124.20
C ARG A 398 -5.53 11.55 -124.60
N LYS A 399 -6.38 10.51 -124.52
CA LYS A 399 -5.98 9.10 -124.64
C LYS A 399 -5.99 8.51 -126.08
N GLN A 400 -6.63 9.14 -127.06
CA GLN A 400 -6.95 8.47 -128.35
C GLN A 400 -5.90 8.59 -129.50
N GLU A 401 -4.86 9.44 -129.41
CA GLU A 401 -3.97 9.74 -130.56
C GLU A 401 -2.78 8.76 -130.78
N ALA A 402 -2.49 7.85 -129.85
CA ALA A 402 -1.22 7.09 -129.84
C ALA A 402 -1.16 5.81 -130.72
N LEU A 403 -2.25 5.37 -131.35
CA LEU A 403 -2.34 4.02 -131.95
C LEU A 403 -1.94 3.88 -133.43
N THR A 404 -1.72 4.97 -134.18
CA THR A 404 -1.50 4.90 -135.65
C THR A 404 -0.04 4.80 -136.10
N VAL A 405 0.92 4.96 -135.19
CA VAL A 405 2.37 5.01 -135.49
C VAL A 405 3.03 3.63 -135.72
N LEU A 406 2.37 2.53 -135.34
CA LEU A 406 2.95 1.19 -135.33
C LEU A 406 3.03 0.46 -136.69
N SER A 407 2.36 0.95 -137.74
CA SER A 407 2.15 0.14 -138.97
C SER A 407 3.16 0.34 -140.10
N GLU A 408 3.92 1.45 -140.16
CA GLU A 408 4.64 1.81 -141.39
C GLU A 408 6.09 1.34 -141.50
N LYS A 409 6.78 1.02 -140.41
CA LYS A 409 8.22 0.66 -140.47
C LYS A 409 8.52 -0.83 -140.32
N LYS A 410 7.49 -1.62 -140.63
CA LYS A 410 7.53 -3.00 -141.12
C LYS A 410 8.20 -3.13 -142.51
N ASN A 411 8.41 -2.05 -143.24
CA ASN A 411 8.77 -2.11 -144.66
C ASN A 411 10.25 -2.15 -145.01
N VAL A 412 11.13 -2.34 -144.04
CA VAL A 412 12.55 -2.41 -144.37
C VAL A 412 13.11 -3.64 -143.69
N LEU A 413 12.48 -4.77 -143.95
CA LEU A 413 12.86 -5.65 -145.06
C LEU A 413 13.99 -5.29 -146.04
N ASP A 414 14.65 -4.15 -145.91
CA ASP A 414 16.09 -4.12 -146.08
C ASP A 414 16.81 -4.64 -144.80
N GLU A 415 16.07 -5.41 -143.98
CA GLU A 415 16.41 -6.81 -143.67
C GLU A 415 17.40 -7.38 -144.68
N LEU A 416 18.21 -8.30 -144.20
CA LEU A 416 19.25 -9.00 -144.98
C LEU A 416 20.52 -8.18 -145.23
N ARG A 417 20.47 -6.84 -145.40
CA ARG A 417 21.69 -6.01 -145.18
C ARG A 417 21.98 -5.81 -143.70
N ARG A 418 20.88 -5.69 -142.96
CA ARG A 418 20.81 -5.95 -141.53
C ARG A 418 21.51 -7.26 -141.18
N SER A 419 21.27 -8.40 -141.85
CA SER A 419 21.79 -9.67 -141.30
C SER A 419 23.32 -9.87 -141.39
N THR A 420 24.01 -9.33 -142.40
CA THR A 420 25.48 -9.49 -142.54
C THR A 420 26.27 -8.41 -141.80
N SER A 421 25.75 -7.18 -141.71
CA SER A 421 26.27 -6.15 -140.79
C SER A 421 25.97 -6.50 -139.35
N GLU A 422 24.87 -7.19 -139.07
CA GLU A 422 24.51 -7.71 -137.75
C GLU A 422 25.48 -8.80 -137.33
N GLN A 423 26.03 -9.65 -138.21
CA GLN A 423 27.02 -10.66 -137.78
C GLN A 423 28.42 -10.12 -137.44
N GLN A 424 28.86 -9.01 -138.05
CA GLN A 424 30.11 -8.33 -137.66
C GLN A 424 29.90 -7.34 -136.49
N LYS A 425 28.74 -6.69 -136.40
CA LYS A 425 28.37 -5.89 -135.23
C LYS A 425 28.01 -6.74 -134.02
N THR A 426 27.44 -7.94 -134.15
CA THR A 426 27.22 -8.84 -133.00
C THR A 426 28.52 -9.35 -132.41
N LEU A 427 29.63 -9.43 -133.15
CA LEU A 427 30.92 -9.83 -132.59
C LEU A 427 31.63 -8.68 -131.84
N ILE A 428 31.36 -7.41 -132.23
CA ILE A 428 31.81 -6.20 -131.52
C ILE A 428 30.84 -5.84 -130.38
N GLN A 429 29.53 -6.02 -130.57
CA GLN A 429 28.48 -5.92 -129.56
C GLN A 429 28.62 -7.03 -128.53
N LEU A 430 28.92 -8.28 -128.86
CA LEU A 430 29.18 -9.32 -127.85
C LEU A 430 30.44 -9.02 -127.04
N LYS A 431 31.46 -8.39 -127.62
CA LYS A 431 32.64 -7.93 -126.86
C LYS A 431 32.39 -6.66 -126.04
N SER A 432 31.53 -5.75 -126.49
CA SER A 432 31.13 -4.58 -125.70
C SER A 432 30.05 -4.91 -124.68
N GLU A 433 29.16 -5.86 -124.95
CA GLU A 433 28.17 -6.47 -124.07
C GLU A 433 28.85 -7.42 -123.09
N GLU A 434 29.98 -8.05 -123.41
CA GLU A 434 30.83 -8.77 -122.45
C GLU A 434 31.56 -7.76 -121.53
N LYS A 435 31.96 -6.60 -122.05
CA LYS A 435 32.54 -5.51 -121.24
C LYS A 435 31.47 -4.80 -120.39
N GLU A 436 30.29 -4.54 -120.93
CA GLU A 436 29.12 -4.00 -120.23
C GLU A 436 28.48 -5.05 -119.31
N ALA A 437 28.55 -6.35 -119.61
CA ALA A 437 28.15 -7.43 -118.72
C ALA A 437 29.21 -7.66 -117.64
N HIS A 438 30.50 -7.39 -117.87
CA HIS A 438 31.50 -7.36 -116.82
C HIS A 438 31.38 -6.10 -115.96
N GLU A 439 31.03 -4.93 -116.51
CA GLU A 439 30.72 -3.73 -115.74
C GLU A 439 29.36 -3.82 -115.03
N ALA A 440 28.35 -4.46 -115.64
CA ALA A 440 27.06 -4.74 -115.03
C ALA A 440 27.15 -5.87 -114.01
N ALA A 441 28.00 -6.88 -114.23
CA ALA A 441 28.35 -7.89 -113.24
C ALA A 441 29.15 -7.26 -112.11
N ALA A 442 30.09 -6.34 -112.37
CA ALA A 442 30.80 -5.60 -111.33
C ALA A 442 29.87 -4.64 -110.55
N LYS A 443 28.90 -4.00 -111.22
CA LYS A 443 27.83 -3.20 -110.58
C LYS A 443 26.81 -4.07 -109.84
N LEU A 444 26.52 -5.28 -110.32
CA LEU A 444 25.71 -6.29 -109.61
C LEU A 444 26.47 -6.88 -108.43
N LEU A 445 27.79 -7.08 -108.52
CA LEU A 445 28.63 -7.56 -107.41
C LEU A 445 28.86 -6.45 -106.38
N ALA A 446 28.99 -5.19 -106.82
CA ALA A 446 28.99 -4.02 -105.95
C ALA A 446 27.62 -3.83 -105.30
N GLY A 447 26.53 -3.94 -106.08
CA GLY A 447 25.15 -3.93 -105.61
C GLY A 447 24.85 -5.08 -104.67
N GLN A 448 25.40 -6.28 -104.90
CA GLN A 448 25.26 -7.47 -104.05
C GLN A 448 26.14 -7.35 -102.81
N ARG A 449 27.30 -6.70 -102.88
CA ARG A 449 28.11 -6.34 -101.70
C ARG A 449 27.43 -5.26 -100.86
N GLU A 450 26.79 -4.27 -101.48
CA GLU A 450 25.97 -3.28 -100.77
C GLU A 450 24.69 -3.89 -100.21
N PHE A 451 24.05 -4.81 -100.95
CA PHE A 451 22.89 -5.56 -100.49
C PHE A 451 23.28 -6.47 -99.34
N ASN A 452 24.43 -7.16 -99.40
CA ASN A 452 24.95 -7.98 -98.29
C ASN A 452 25.39 -7.14 -97.09
N LYS A 453 25.91 -5.93 -97.30
CA LYS A 453 26.16 -4.97 -96.21
C LYS A 453 24.85 -4.48 -95.58
N ARG A 454 23.84 -4.18 -96.39
CA ARG A 454 22.49 -3.81 -95.92
C ARG A 454 21.80 -5.00 -95.25
N LEU A 455 21.98 -6.21 -95.75
CA LEU A 455 21.49 -7.45 -95.17
C LEU A 455 22.14 -7.67 -93.81
N LYS A 456 23.46 -7.54 -93.68
CA LYS A 456 24.14 -7.59 -92.38
C LYS A 456 23.68 -6.51 -91.41
N VAL A 457 23.43 -5.29 -91.88
CA VAL A 457 22.89 -4.21 -91.03
C VAL A 457 21.44 -4.49 -90.63
N LEU A 458 20.65 -5.11 -91.51
CA LEU A 458 19.29 -5.52 -91.22
C LEU A 458 19.26 -6.72 -90.26
N GLU A 459 20.10 -7.73 -90.46
CA GLU A 459 20.31 -8.88 -89.55
C GLU A 459 20.74 -8.37 -88.17
N GLN A 460 21.68 -7.42 -88.09
CA GLN A 460 22.07 -6.80 -86.81
C GLN A 460 20.93 -6.00 -86.18
N LYS A 461 20.10 -5.32 -86.98
CA LYS A 461 18.91 -4.62 -86.48
C LYS A 461 17.82 -5.59 -86.03
N GLU A 462 17.66 -6.72 -86.72
CA GLU A 462 16.73 -7.79 -86.40
C GLU A 462 17.17 -8.50 -85.13
N GLU A 463 18.47 -8.79 -84.94
CA GLU A 463 19.03 -9.26 -83.67
C GLU A 463 18.81 -8.24 -82.54
N GLN A 464 18.96 -6.94 -82.79
CA GLN A 464 18.66 -5.90 -81.80
C GLN A 464 17.16 -5.80 -81.48
N ILE A 465 16.29 -5.99 -82.47
CA ILE A 465 14.83 -6.03 -82.27
C ILE A 465 14.44 -7.27 -81.49
N MET A 466 14.94 -8.45 -81.86
CA MET A 466 14.72 -9.71 -81.14
C MET A 466 15.25 -9.63 -79.70
N ALA A 467 16.40 -8.99 -79.47
CA ALA A 467 16.91 -8.75 -78.12
C ALA A 467 16.02 -7.80 -77.33
N LYS A 468 15.46 -6.75 -77.96
CA LYS A 468 14.49 -5.83 -77.34
C LYS A 468 13.16 -6.51 -77.07
N GLU A 469 12.65 -7.33 -77.98
CA GLU A 469 11.42 -8.11 -77.82
C GLU A 469 11.58 -9.15 -76.72
N LYS A 470 12.74 -9.81 -76.61
CA LYS A 470 13.06 -10.70 -75.48
C LYS A 470 13.11 -9.94 -74.15
N HIS A 471 13.61 -8.71 -74.16
CA HIS A 471 13.62 -7.84 -72.98
C HIS A 471 12.21 -7.35 -72.61
N LEU A 472 11.38 -7.03 -73.60
CA LEU A 472 9.99 -6.59 -73.41
C LEU A 472 9.11 -7.73 -72.92
N THR A 473 9.19 -8.91 -73.52
CA THR A 473 8.51 -10.12 -73.03
C THR A 473 8.97 -10.51 -71.63
N GLY A 474 10.27 -10.40 -71.33
CA GLY A 474 10.79 -10.57 -69.97
C GLY A 474 10.22 -9.55 -68.97
N ARG A 475 10.02 -8.30 -69.41
CA ARG A 475 9.43 -7.22 -68.60
C ARG A 475 7.92 -7.37 -68.44
N GLU A 476 7.21 -7.80 -69.47
CA GLU A 476 5.78 -8.13 -69.43
C GLU A 476 5.52 -9.31 -68.50
N ASN A 477 6.33 -10.37 -68.57
CA ASN A 477 6.25 -11.49 -67.62
C ASN A 477 6.56 -11.05 -66.18
N ALA A 478 7.51 -10.13 -65.98
CA ALA A 478 7.79 -9.57 -64.65
C ALA A 478 6.65 -8.70 -64.13
N LEU A 479 5.97 -7.95 -65.00
CA LEU A 479 4.78 -7.16 -64.65
C LEU A 479 3.58 -8.07 -64.35
N ALA A 480 3.34 -9.10 -65.16
CA ALA A 480 2.29 -10.09 -64.92
C ALA A 480 2.51 -10.83 -63.60
N ASN A 481 3.75 -11.25 -63.29
CA ASN A 481 4.08 -11.85 -61.99
C ASN A 481 3.87 -10.87 -60.83
N ARG A 482 4.15 -9.59 -61.04
CA ARG A 482 3.92 -8.54 -60.03
C ARG A 482 2.43 -8.28 -59.83
N GLU A 483 1.63 -8.30 -60.89
CA GLU A 483 0.17 -8.20 -60.81
C GLU A 483 -0.42 -9.39 -60.06
N VAL A 484 0.03 -10.62 -60.36
CA VAL A 484 -0.37 -11.82 -59.60
C VAL A 484 -0.01 -11.67 -58.12
N ALA A 485 1.23 -11.28 -57.80
CA ALA A 485 1.65 -11.07 -56.41
C ALA A 485 0.86 -9.94 -55.72
N LEU A 486 0.49 -8.88 -56.43
CA LEU A 486 -0.37 -7.82 -55.91
C LEU A 486 -1.80 -8.33 -55.67
N THR A 487 -2.35 -9.15 -56.57
CA THR A 487 -3.68 -9.75 -56.39
C THR A 487 -3.71 -10.70 -55.19
N GLU A 488 -2.68 -11.53 -55.02
CA GLU A 488 -2.51 -12.41 -53.86
C GLU A 488 -2.37 -11.59 -52.56
N ALA A 489 -1.56 -10.52 -52.56
CA ALA A 489 -1.43 -9.63 -51.42
C ALA A 489 -2.75 -8.91 -51.09
N THR A 490 -3.50 -8.44 -52.09
CA THR A 490 -4.82 -7.84 -51.85
C THR A 490 -5.83 -8.86 -51.35
N HIS A 491 -5.77 -10.11 -51.79
CA HIS A 491 -6.62 -11.18 -51.30
C HIS A 491 -6.31 -11.49 -49.83
N LEU A 492 -5.03 -11.62 -49.46
CA LEU A 492 -4.61 -11.82 -48.07
C LEU A 492 -5.03 -10.65 -47.17
N LEU A 493 -4.84 -9.41 -47.62
CA LEU A 493 -5.29 -8.24 -46.87
C LEU A 493 -6.83 -8.18 -46.72
N THR A 494 -7.57 -8.68 -47.72
CA THR A 494 -9.04 -8.76 -47.65
C THR A 494 -9.46 -9.83 -46.65
N GLN A 495 -8.80 -10.98 -46.67
CA GLN A 495 -9.02 -12.07 -45.72
C GLN A 495 -8.67 -11.65 -44.28
N ASP A 496 -7.56 -10.95 -44.08
CA ASP A 496 -7.16 -10.40 -42.78
C ASP A 496 -8.17 -9.35 -42.29
N LYS A 497 -8.66 -8.49 -43.19
CA LYS A 497 -9.70 -7.50 -42.87
C LYS A 497 -11.00 -8.19 -42.44
N GLU A 498 -11.40 -9.28 -43.11
CA GLU A 498 -12.56 -10.07 -42.73
C GLU A 498 -12.35 -10.78 -41.39
N GLY A 499 -11.16 -11.35 -41.15
CA GLY A 499 -10.78 -11.95 -39.87
C GLY A 499 -10.86 -10.94 -38.72
N VAL A 500 -10.26 -9.76 -38.89
CA VAL A 500 -10.35 -8.66 -37.91
C VAL A 500 -11.80 -8.21 -37.71
N SER A 501 -12.63 -8.17 -38.76
CA SER A 501 -14.04 -7.83 -38.61
C SER A 501 -14.81 -8.88 -37.80
N LEU A 502 -14.48 -10.16 -37.94
CA LEU A 502 -15.06 -11.23 -37.14
C LEU A 502 -14.60 -11.14 -35.68
N ASP A 503 -13.32 -10.87 -35.44
CA ASP A 503 -12.77 -10.68 -34.10
C ASP A 503 -13.39 -9.46 -33.38
N ILE A 504 -13.63 -8.37 -34.12
CA ILE A 504 -14.33 -7.19 -33.60
C ILE A 504 -15.75 -7.57 -33.18
N LYS A 505 -16.50 -8.30 -34.04
CA LYS A 505 -17.85 -8.76 -33.69
C LYS A 505 -17.85 -9.69 -32.48
N ALA A 506 -16.92 -10.64 -32.41
CA ALA A 506 -16.79 -11.54 -31.26
C ALA A 506 -16.47 -10.76 -29.97
N ARG A 507 -15.64 -9.71 -30.05
CA ARG A 507 -15.36 -8.81 -28.92
C ARG A 507 -16.54 -7.93 -28.54
N GLU A 508 -17.31 -7.44 -29.51
CA GLU A 508 -18.55 -6.70 -29.26
C GLU A 508 -19.58 -7.57 -28.55
N GLU A 509 -19.76 -8.82 -29.00
CA GLU A 509 -20.62 -9.81 -28.35
C GLU A 509 -20.13 -10.15 -26.93
N ALA A 510 -18.82 -10.36 -26.75
CA ALA A 510 -18.23 -10.57 -25.43
C ALA A 510 -18.43 -9.36 -24.52
N PHE A 511 -18.26 -8.13 -25.03
CA PHE A 511 -18.50 -6.91 -24.27
C PHE A 511 -19.98 -6.75 -23.88
N LEU A 512 -20.91 -7.09 -24.77
CA LEU A 512 -22.35 -7.10 -24.47
C LEU A 512 -22.69 -8.15 -23.39
N SER A 513 -22.08 -9.33 -23.43
CA SER A 513 -22.25 -10.34 -22.38
C SER A 513 -21.72 -9.84 -21.03
N LEU A 514 -20.55 -9.21 -21.02
CA LEU A 514 -19.92 -8.67 -19.81
C LEU A 514 -20.71 -7.48 -19.26
N GLN A 515 -21.31 -6.66 -20.12
CA GLN A 515 -22.21 -5.59 -19.75
C GLN A 515 -23.51 -6.13 -19.14
N LYS A 516 -24.02 -7.27 -19.65
CA LYS A 516 -25.17 -7.95 -19.08
C LYS A 516 -24.84 -8.52 -17.69
N ASP A 517 -23.73 -9.23 -17.54
CA ASP A 517 -23.26 -9.77 -16.26
C ASP A 517 -23.03 -8.66 -15.23
N TRP A 518 -22.44 -7.53 -15.67
CA TRP A 518 -22.26 -6.36 -14.83
C TRP A 518 -23.60 -5.80 -14.33
N ASN A 519 -24.60 -5.69 -15.22
CA ASN A 519 -25.93 -5.22 -14.84
C ASN A 519 -26.63 -6.20 -13.90
N GLU A 520 -26.46 -7.51 -14.10
CA GLU A 520 -26.98 -8.55 -13.20
C GLU A 520 -26.37 -8.42 -11.80
N HIS A 521 -25.05 -8.26 -11.69
CA HIS A 521 -24.40 -7.99 -10.40
C HIS A 521 -24.82 -6.68 -9.76
N VAL A 522 -25.03 -5.61 -10.54
CA VAL A 522 -25.56 -4.35 -10.01
C VAL A 522 -26.97 -4.53 -9.43
N GLU A 523 -27.84 -5.31 -10.10
CA GLU A 523 -29.16 -5.63 -9.58
C GLU A 523 -29.10 -6.55 -8.35
N GLU A 524 -28.17 -7.50 -8.33
CA GLU A 524 -27.92 -8.36 -7.16
C GLU A 524 -27.46 -7.53 -5.95
N PHE A 525 -26.52 -6.59 -6.13
CA PHE A 525 -26.11 -5.67 -5.08
C PHE A 525 -27.22 -4.72 -4.62
N LYS A 526 -28.15 -4.34 -5.52
CA LYS A 526 -29.34 -3.57 -5.12
C LYS A 526 -30.25 -4.41 -4.23
N ARG A 527 -30.48 -5.69 -4.57
CA ARG A 527 -31.25 -6.62 -3.74
C ARG A 527 -30.59 -6.83 -2.39
N GLU A 528 -29.29 -7.13 -2.36
CA GLU A 528 -28.54 -7.31 -1.11
C GLU A 528 -28.57 -6.05 -0.25
N LYS A 529 -28.48 -4.86 -0.85
CA LYS A 529 -28.64 -3.59 -0.14
C LYS A 529 -30.05 -3.44 0.48
N ASP A 530 -31.09 -3.82 -0.25
CA ASP A 530 -32.46 -3.77 0.25
C ASP A 530 -32.67 -4.82 1.36
N ASP A 531 -32.12 -6.02 1.22
CA ASP A 531 -32.13 -7.07 2.25
C ASP A 531 -31.42 -6.59 3.52
N LEU A 532 -30.21 -6.04 3.40
CA LEU A 532 -29.48 -5.43 4.53
C LEU A 532 -30.25 -4.28 5.17
N LYS A 533 -31.04 -3.53 4.39
CA LYS A 533 -31.91 -2.48 4.93
C LYS A 533 -33.07 -3.07 5.74
N THR A 534 -33.64 -4.19 5.29
CA THR A 534 -34.67 -4.93 6.04
C THR A 534 -34.09 -5.56 7.31
N GLU A 535 -32.96 -6.26 7.23
CA GLU A 535 -32.25 -6.82 8.39
C GLU A 535 -31.90 -5.73 9.40
N LYS A 536 -31.37 -4.58 8.94
CA LYS A 536 -31.11 -3.44 9.82
C LYS A 536 -32.38 -2.93 10.52
N SER A 537 -33.53 -2.98 9.85
CA SER A 537 -34.80 -2.60 10.45
C SER A 537 -35.26 -3.62 11.50
N ASP A 538 -35.04 -4.91 11.26
CA ASP A 538 -35.41 -5.98 12.18
C ASP A 538 -34.49 -6.02 13.40
N VAL A 539 -33.18 -5.80 13.21
CA VAL A 539 -32.23 -5.60 14.30
C VAL A 539 -32.61 -4.38 15.15
N ARG A 540 -33.07 -3.27 14.54
CA ARG A 540 -33.57 -2.12 15.31
C ARG A 540 -34.79 -2.48 16.15
N LYS A 541 -35.75 -3.23 15.60
CA LYS A 541 -36.92 -3.70 16.36
C LYS A 541 -36.51 -4.61 17.53
N LEU A 542 -35.53 -5.49 17.31
CA LEU A 542 -34.95 -6.35 18.34
C LEU A 542 -34.30 -5.52 19.45
N ILE A 543 -33.48 -4.52 19.08
CA ILE A 543 -32.87 -3.60 20.04
C ILE A 543 -33.95 -2.80 20.79
N GLU A 544 -34.99 -2.32 20.12
CA GLU A 544 -36.11 -1.62 20.79
C GLU A 544 -36.86 -2.53 21.75
N SER A 545 -37.07 -3.80 21.40
CA SER A 545 -37.65 -4.82 22.27
C SER A 545 -36.77 -5.08 23.49
N ASP A 546 -35.47 -5.28 23.29
CA ASP A 546 -34.50 -5.51 24.37
C ASP A 546 -34.41 -4.30 25.30
N ILE A 547 -34.43 -3.08 24.76
CA ILE A 547 -34.47 -1.84 25.56
C ILE A 547 -35.77 -1.78 26.39
N LEU A 548 -36.91 -2.19 25.84
CA LEU A 548 -38.17 -2.24 26.58
C LEU A 548 -38.14 -3.28 27.70
N GLU A 549 -37.60 -4.47 27.45
CA GLU A 549 -37.43 -5.49 28.49
C GLU A 549 -36.45 -5.04 29.58
N LEU A 550 -35.35 -4.41 29.21
CA LEU A 550 -34.37 -3.86 30.16
C LEU A 550 -35.00 -2.74 30.99
N LYS A 551 -35.80 -1.86 30.40
CA LYS A 551 -36.56 -0.84 31.13
C LYS A 551 -37.58 -1.46 32.08
N SER A 552 -38.29 -2.50 31.65
CA SER A 552 -39.20 -3.23 32.54
C SER A 552 -38.47 -3.83 33.74
N LYS A 553 -37.29 -4.43 33.52
CA LYS A 553 -36.45 -4.96 34.61
C LYS A 553 -35.86 -3.86 35.48
N GLU A 554 -35.50 -2.72 34.90
CA GLU A 554 -35.07 -1.54 35.63
C GLU A 554 -36.20 -1.03 36.53
N ASP A 555 -37.42 -0.91 36.01
CA ASP A 555 -38.61 -0.51 36.78
C ASP A 555 -38.93 -1.52 37.90
N GLU A 556 -38.79 -2.83 37.65
CA GLU A 556 -38.90 -3.87 38.67
C GLU A 556 -37.84 -3.71 39.76
N LEU A 557 -36.58 -3.48 39.38
CA LEU A 557 -35.49 -3.24 40.33
C LEU A 557 -35.73 -1.97 41.13
N VAL A 558 -36.14 -0.87 40.49
CA VAL A 558 -36.50 0.38 41.18
C VAL A 558 -37.64 0.12 42.17
N ALA A 559 -38.68 -0.64 41.79
CA ALA A 559 -39.75 -1.01 42.70
C ALA A 559 -39.25 -1.83 43.91
N THR A 560 -38.33 -2.79 43.69
CA THR A 560 -37.72 -3.55 44.79
C THR A 560 -36.88 -2.66 45.70
N VAL A 561 -36.09 -1.74 45.15
CA VAL A 561 -35.29 -0.78 45.93
C VAL A 561 -36.18 0.12 46.76
N VAL A 562 -37.27 0.66 46.17
CA VAL A 562 -38.25 1.46 46.92
C VAL A 562 -38.87 0.63 48.05
N SER A 563 -39.22 -0.64 47.82
CA SER A 563 -39.73 -1.50 48.89
C SER A 563 -38.71 -1.71 50.02
N LEU A 564 -37.44 -1.93 49.68
CA LEU A 564 -36.35 -2.08 50.65
C LEU A 564 -36.07 -0.79 51.42
N GLU A 565 -36.15 0.37 50.76
CA GLU A 565 -36.05 1.67 51.42
C GLU A 565 -37.21 1.90 52.39
N THR A 566 -38.43 1.49 52.04
CA THR A 566 -39.57 1.58 52.99
C THR A 566 -39.40 0.64 54.16
N ASP A 567 -38.86 -0.56 53.96
CA ASP A 567 -38.61 -1.51 55.05
C ASP A 567 -37.45 -1.07 55.93
N LYS A 568 -36.39 -0.50 55.35
CA LYS A 568 -35.32 0.15 56.11
C LYS A 568 -35.88 1.26 57.00
N LYS A 569 -36.77 2.09 56.48
CA LYS A 569 -37.39 3.16 57.27
C LYS A 569 -38.23 2.63 58.43
N LYS A 570 -39.00 1.55 58.22
CA LYS A 570 -39.73 0.89 59.31
C LYS A 570 -38.77 0.35 60.38
N LEU A 571 -37.65 -0.24 59.98
CA LEU A 571 -36.63 -0.73 60.90
C LEU A 571 -35.97 0.41 61.68
N GLU A 572 -35.70 1.56 61.04
CA GLU A 572 -35.19 2.75 61.72
C GLU A 572 -36.21 3.29 62.75
N ASP A 573 -37.50 3.31 62.40
CA ASP A 573 -38.58 3.70 63.32
C ASP A 573 -38.69 2.71 64.51
N GLU A 574 -38.55 1.41 64.26
CA GLU A 574 -38.51 0.36 65.30
C GLU A 574 -37.27 0.51 66.19
N GLU A 575 -36.10 0.79 65.63
CA GLU A 575 -34.87 1.06 66.36
C GLU A 575 -35.02 2.28 67.27
N HIS A 576 -35.60 3.38 66.76
CA HIS A 576 -35.90 4.57 67.56
C HIS A 576 -36.90 4.29 68.69
N ALA A 577 -37.91 3.45 68.44
CA ALA A 577 -38.85 3.02 69.48
C ALA A 577 -38.16 2.18 70.56
N LEU A 578 -37.25 1.28 70.17
CA LEU A 578 -36.45 0.48 71.10
C LEU A 578 -35.50 1.36 71.92
N ILE A 579 -34.80 2.31 71.30
CA ILE A 579 -33.93 3.27 72.00
C ILE A 579 -34.72 4.08 73.02
N SER A 580 -35.92 4.55 72.64
CA SER A 580 -36.79 5.29 73.56
C SER A 580 -37.20 4.43 74.77
N ARG A 581 -37.53 3.17 74.52
CA ARG A 581 -37.90 2.21 75.56
C ARG A 581 -36.72 1.84 76.47
N ILE A 582 -35.52 1.74 75.92
CA ILE A 582 -34.28 1.59 76.71
C ILE A 582 -34.08 2.81 77.61
N GLY A 583 -34.27 4.03 77.09
CA GLY A 583 -34.19 5.26 77.89
C GLY A 583 -35.22 5.32 79.02
N GLU A 584 -36.42 4.76 78.84
CA GLU A 584 -37.41 4.61 79.91
C GLU A 584 -36.96 3.59 80.97
N PHE A 585 -36.40 2.46 80.55
CA PHE A 585 -35.84 1.47 81.48
C PHE A 585 -34.64 2.02 82.27
N GLU A 586 -33.79 2.84 81.66
CA GLU A 586 -32.67 3.49 82.35
C GLU A 586 -33.16 4.50 83.40
N LYS A 587 -34.20 5.29 83.08
CA LYS A 587 -34.84 6.18 84.07
C LYS A 587 -35.46 5.39 85.22
N ALA A 588 -36.15 4.29 84.93
CA ALA A 588 -36.71 3.40 85.95
C ALA A 588 -35.62 2.78 86.82
N LYS A 589 -34.49 2.36 86.22
CA LYS A 589 -33.32 1.87 86.95
C LYS A 589 -32.76 2.94 87.88
N ALA A 590 -32.62 4.18 87.40
CA ALA A 590 -32.13 5.28 88.22
C ALA A 590 -33.07 5.62 89.40
N THR A 591 -34.39 5.46 89.23
CA THR A 591 -35.33 5.58 90.36
C THR A 591 -35.18 4.44 91.36
N PHE A 592 -35.03 3.20 90.89
CA PHE A 592 -34.79 2.05 91.78
C PHE A 592 -33.47 2.16 92.55
N ASP A 593 -32.41 2.68 91.92
CA ASP A 593 -31.12 2.89 92.58
C ASP A 593 -31.22 3.98 93.68
N LYS A 594 -32.02 5.04 93.46
CA LYS A 594 -32.31 6.04 94.51
C LYS A 594 -33.12 5.46 95.68
N GLU A 595 -34.12 4.64 95.38
CA GLU A 595 -34.90 3.93 96.41
C GLU A 595 -34.03 2.97 97.21
N ARG A 596 -33.14 2.23 96.53
CA ARG A 596 -32.18 1.34 97.17
C ARG A 596 -31.23 2.09 98.10
N ALA A 597 -30.70 3.23 97.67
CA ALA A 597 -29.85 4.09 98.51
C ALA A 597 -30.61 4.63 99.75
N SER A 598 -31.88 5.00 99.59
CA SER A 598 -32.75 5.41 100.70
C SER A 598 -32.97 4.28 101.72
N LEU A 599 -33.25 3.07 101.24
CA LEU A 599 -33.39 1.87 102.09
C LEU A 599 -32.09 1.53 102.82
N GLU A 600 -30.95 1.71 102.18
CA GLU A 600 -29.64 1.47 102.79
C GLU A 600 -29.33 2.49 103.89
N ALA A 601 -29.71 3.76 103.71
CA ALA A 601 -29.65 4.78 104.76
C ALA A 601 -30.58 4.45 105.94
N MET A 602 -31.81 3.96 105.67
CA MET A 602 -32.70 3.48 106.74
C MET A 602 -32.11 2.30 107.51
N ARG A 603 -31.49 1.33 106.84
CA ARG A 603 -30.82 0.20 107.50
C ARG A 603 -29.69 0.66 108.42
N LYS A 604 -28.92 1.66 108.01
CA LYS A 604 -27.86 2.26 108.85
C LYS A 604 -28.42 2.91 110.11
N ASN A 605 -29.52 3.65 109.99
CA ASN A 605 -30.19 4.27 111.14
C ASN A 605 -30.76 3.22 112.12
N ILE A 606 -31.29 2.11 111.61
CA ILE A 606 -31.74 0.99 112.44
C ILE A 606 -30.56 0.38 113.22
N ALA A 607 -29.43 0.14 112.55
CA ALA A 607 -28.22 -0.40 113.21
C ALA A 607 -27.67 0.53 114.30
N ASP A 608 -27.71 1.85 114.09
CA ASP A 608 -27.28 2.82 115.10
C ASP A 608 -28.26 2.89 116.28
N ASN A 609 -29.57 2.75 116.04
CA ASN A 609 -30.58 2.61 117.09
C ASN A 609 -30.41 1.32 117.90
N GLU A 610 -30.09 0.19 117.27
CA GLU A 610 -29.80 -1.07 117.97
C GLU A 610 -28.57 -0.93 118.88
N ARG A 611 -27.52 -0.24 118.45
CA ARG A 611 -26.34 0.06 119.30
C ARG A 611 -26.70 0.92 120.51
N MET A 612 -27.58 1.90 120.31
CA MET A 612 -28.13 2.75 121.38
C MET A 612 -28.88 1.92 122.42
N VAL A 613 -29.75 1.01 121.98
CA VAL A 613 -30.48 0.08 122.85
C VAL A 613 -29.54 -0.88 123.59
N GLN A 614 -28.50 -1.38 122.93
CA GLN A 614 -27.50 -2.22 123.60
C GLN A 614 -26.72 -1.47 124.69
N LYS A 615 -26.43 -0.17 124.49
CA LYS A 615 -25.80 0.67 125.51
C LYS A 615 -26.73 0.91 126.70
N SER A 616 -28.02 1.18 126.48
CA SER A 616 -28.98 1.38 127.57
C SER A 616 -29.22 0.09 128.36
N LEU A 617 -29.27 -1.07 127.70
CA LEU A 617 -29.35 -2.38 128.37
C LEU A 617 -28.13 -2.64 129.27
N LYS A 618 -26.91 -2.38 128.79
CA LYS A 618 -25.69 -2.51 129.61
C LYS A 618 -25.70 -1.59 130.82
N PHE A 619 -26.21 -0.37 130.69
CA PHE A 619 -26.35 0.56 131.81
C PHE A 619 -27.30 -0.01 132.88
N ILE A 620 -28.47 -0.49 132.47
CA ILE A 620 -29.45 -1.12 133.38
C ILE A 620 -28.84 -2.34 134.10
N GLU A 621 -28.07 -3.18 133.40
CA GLU A 621 -27.38 -4.32 134.03
C GLU A 621 -26.35 -3.88 135.09
N THR A 622 -25.60 -2.81 134.84
CA THR A 622 -24.65 -2.29 135.83
C THR A 622 -25.34 -1.71 137.06
N GLU A 623 -26.49 -1.06 136.87
CA GLU A 623 -27.29 -0.49 137.95
C GLU A 623 -27.93 -1.59 138.81
N LYS A 624 -28.44 -2.66 138.17
CA LYS A 624 -28.94 -3.85 138.87
C LYS A 624 -27.87 -4.49 139.77
N LYS A 625 -26.62 -4.62 139.29
CA LYS A 625 -25.52 -5.16 140.10
C LYS A 625 -25.17 -4.29 141.31
N LYS A 626 -25.29 -2.96 141.21
CA LYS A 626 -25.08 -2.05 142.35
C LYS A 626 -26.14 -2.26 143.42
N LEU A 627 -27.41 -2.37 143.03
CA LEU A 627 -28.52 -2.62 143.96
C LEU A 627 -28.40 -3.98 144.68
N GLU A 628 -27.94 -5.02 143.98
CA GLU A 628 -27.64 -6.32 144.60
C GLU A 628 -26.54 -6.21 145.67
N HIS A 629 -25.49 -5.42 145.41
CA HIS A 629 -24.40 -5.20 146.37
C HIS A 629 -24.88 -4.45 147.64
N GLU A 630 -25.73 -3.44 147.49
CA GLU A 630 -26.31 -2.69 148.62
C GLU A 630 -27.21 -3.58 149.49
N ARG A 631 -27.99 -4.48 148.87
CA ARG A 631 -28.81 -5.47 149.60
C ARG A 631 -27.95 -6.39 150.49
N ASP A 632 -26.82 -6.84 149.97
CA ASP A 632 -25.93 -7.75 150.70
C ASP A 632 -25.17 -7.04 151.84
N GLN A 633 -24.83 -5.76 151.68
CA GLN A 633 -24.27 -4.95 152.78
C GLN A 633 -25.27 -4.75 153.91
N ALA A 634 -26.54 -4.48 153.60
CA ALA A 634 -27.60 -4.34 154.59
C ALA A 634 -27.82 -5.65 155.39
N PHE A 635 -27.66 -6.80 154.75
CA PHE A 635 -27.75 -8.11 155.42
C PHE A 635 -26.60 -8.32 156.43
N ARG A 636 -25.37 -7.96 156.07
CA ARG A 636 -24.18 -8.07 156.96
C ARG A 636 -24.27 -7.16 158.18
N ALA A 637 -24.75 -5.93 158.01
CA ALA A 637 -24.97 -4.99 159.12
C ALA A 637 -25.97 -5.53 160.17
N ARG A 638 -26.99 -6.27 159.72
CA ARG A 638 -27.99 -6.89 160.61
C ARG A 638 -27.42 -8.02 161.47
N VAL A 639 -26.44 -8.76 160.95
CA VAL A 639 -25.75 -9.84 161.67
C VAL A 639 -24.77 -9.27 162.72
N LEU A 640 -24.02 -8.23 162.37
CA LEU A 640 -23.07 -7.57 163.28
C LEU A 640 -23.75 -6.93 164.50
N ARG A 641 -24.98 -6.42 164.35
CA ARG A 641 -25.76 -5.84 165.46
C ARG A 641 -26.14 -6.85 166.55
N LYS A 642 -26.15 -8.16 166.26
CA LYS A 642 -26.42 -9.22 167.26
C LYS A 642 -25.18 -9.64 168.06
N ALA A 643 -23.96 -9.29 167.61
CA ALA A 643 -22.70 -9.83 168.18
C ALA A 643 -21.91 -8.84 169.08
N LEU A 644 -22.21 -7.54 169.06
CA LEU A 644 -21.40 -6.50 169.73
C LEU A 644 -21.24 -6.61 171.26
N PRO A 645 -22.28 -6.95 172.06
CA PRO A 645 -22.17 -6.90 173.54
C PRO A 645 -21.14 -7.87 174.16
N ALA A 646 -20.70 -8.89 173.40
CA ALA A 646 -19.72 -9.86 173.86
C ALA A 646 -18.25 -9.41 173.67
N MET A 647 -17.99 -8.46 172.76
CA MET A 647 -16.63 -7.97 172.44
C MET A 647 -16.14 -6.88 173.41
N GLU A 648 -17.03 -6.03 173.91
CA GLU A 648 -16.66 -4.90 174.78
C GLU A 648 -16.05 -5.36 176.12
N ARG A 649 -16.50 -6.49 176.68
CA ARG A 649 -15.92 -7.06 177.92
C ARG A 649 -14.48 -7.55 177.77
N LYS A 650 -14.03 -7.89 176.56
CA LYS A 650 -12.65 -8.35 176.34
C LYS A 650 -11.64 -7.19 176.31
N TYR A 651 -12.08 -5.96 176.06
CA TYR A 651 -11.19 -4.80 175.92
C TYR A 651 -10.70 -4.25 177.27
N GLU A 652 -11.53 -4.26 178.31
CA GLU A 652 -11.16 -3.75 179.65
C GLU A 652 -10.03 -4.56 180.32
N LEU A 653 -9.94 -5.87 180.03
CA LEU A 653 -8.90 -6.73 180.60
C LEU A 653 -7.50 -6.40 180.04
N LEU A 654 -7.40 -6.01 178.77
CA LEU A 654 -6.14 -5.65 178.11
C LEU A 654 -5.59 -4.30 178.62
N GLN A 655 -6.46 -3.39 179.07
CA GLN A 655 -6.07 -2.06 179.54
C GLN A 655 -5.19 -2.09 180.81
N ASN A 656 -5.31 -3.13 181.64
CA ASN A 656 -4.55 -3.26 182.89
C ASN A 656 -3.13 -3.80 182.70
N GLU A 657 -2.87 -4.53 181.61
CA GLU A 657 -1.53 -5.06 181.29
C GLU A 657 -0.59 -3.95 180.77
N ILE A 658 -1.14 -2.92 180.12
CA ILE A 658 -0.40 -1.78 179.57
C ILE A 658 0.31 -0.97 180.67
N ASN A 659 -0.29 -0.81 181.85
CA ASN A 659 0.29 -0.01 182.94
C ASN A 659 1.56 -0.62 183.56
N LYS A 660 1.79 -1.94 183.43
CA LYS A 660 3.04 -2.59 183.88
C LYS A 660 4.20 -2.41 182.90
N LEU A 661 3.92 -2.18 181.62
CA LEU A 661 4.94 -2.00 180.58
C LEU A 661 5.51 -0.57 180.53
N GLN A 662 4.88 0.39 181.21
CA GLN A 662 5.32 1.79 181.27
C GLN A 662 6.55 2.03 182.20
N LEU A 663 6.85 1.16 183.16
CA LEU A 663 7.96 1.35 184.10
C LEU A 663 9.35 0.99 183.52
N ASN A 664 9.39 0.15 182.49
CA ASN A 664 10.64 -0.33 181.87
C ASN A 664 11.13 0.54 180.69
N ALA A 665 10.44 1.64 180.36
CA ALA A 665 10.73 2.48 179.19
C ALA A 665 11.49 3.80 179.52
N VAL A 666 11.79 4.09 180.78
CA VAL A 666 12.40 5.36 181.23
C VAL A 666 13.94 5.36 181.19
N GLU A 667 14.62 4.20 181.21
CA GLU A 667 16.10 4.13 181.25
C GLU A 667 16.79 3.94 179.89
N LYS A 668 16.03 3.94 178.79
CA LYS A 668 16.56 4.05 177.41
C LYS A 668 16.15 5.36 176.71
N VAL A 669 16.11 6.44 177.51
CA VAL A 669 16.68 7.78 177.25
C VAL A 669 16.71 8.17 175.76
N MET A 670 15.85 9.09 175.35
CA MET A 670 16.23 10.51 175.33
C MET A 670 17.51 10.82 174.52
N THR A 671 17.68 10.24 173.32
CA THR A 671 18.41 10.86 172.19
C THR A 671 17.84 10.56 170.78
N LEU A 672 16.52 10.32 170.63
CA LEU A 672 15.84 10.42 169.33
C LEU A 672 14.61 11.34 169.41
N SER A 673 14.94 12.60 169.71
CA SER A 673 14.07 13.77 169.65
C SER A 673 14.20 14.43 168.26
N LYS A 674 13.07 14.71 167.60
CA LYS A 674 12.89 15.37 166.28
C LYS A 674 13.20 14.61 164.98
N ARG A 675 12.52 13.49 164.67
CA ARG A 675 12.14 13.14 163.26
C ARG A 675 11.21 11.92 163.22
N LYS A 676 10.14 12.00 162.42
CA LYS A 676 9.15 10.93 162.11
C LYS A 676 7.84 10.88 162.91
N GLN A 677 7.58 11.89 163.73
CA GLN A 677 6.28 12.60 163.64
C GLN A 677 6.24 13.56 162.43
N MET A 678 7.26 13.49 161.55
CA MET A 678 7.15 13.86 160.14
C MET A 678 6.44 12.82 159.27
N VAL A 679 6.21 11.55 159.67
CA VAL A 679 5.78 10.54 158.66
C VAL A 679 4.30 10.61 158.29
N ALA A 680 3.43 11.13 159.17
CA ALA A 680 2.01 11.32 158.85
C ALA A 680 1.72 12.68 158.18
N GLN A 681 2.66 13.63 158.24
CA GLN A 681 2.67 14.81 157.36
C GLN A 681 3.52 14.57 156.10
N GLU A 682 4.48 13.64 156.09
CA GLU A 682 5.22 13.17 154.91
C GLU A 682 4.34 12.31 154.03
N HIS A 683 3.29 11.60 154.46
CA HIS A 683 2.49 10.88 153.45
C HIS A 683 1.53 11.80 152.67
N ASP A 684 0.89 12.76 153.35
CA ASP A 684 0.02 13.76 152.70
C ASP A 684 0.79 14.96 152.12
N LEU A 685 2.04 15.20 152.53
CA LEU A 685 3.00 16.05 151.82
C LEU A 685 3.78 15.28 150.77
N ASP A 686 4.08 13.99 150.88
CA ASP A 686 4.70 13.22 149.78
C ASP A 686 3.71 13.10 148.64
N GLU A 687 2.40 12.96 148.88
CA GLU A 687 1.44 13.01 147.77
C GLU A 687 1.31 14.42 147.14
N LYS A 688 1.55 15.49 147.90
CA LYS A 688 1.55 16.88 147.35
C LYS A 688 2.91 17.34 146.81
N GLU A 689 4.02 16.87 147.35
CA GLU A 689 5.41 17.12 147.02
C GLU A 689 5.84 16.20 145.88
N HIS A 690 5.26 15.01 145.74
CA HIS A 690 5.39 14.19 144.54
C HIS A 690 4.59 14.77 143.38
N LEU A 691 3.48 15.48 143.62
CA LEU A 691 2.77 16.25 142.57
C LEU A 691 3.51 17.56 142.21
N VAL A 692 4.01 18.31 143.19
CA VAL A 692 4.79 19.54 142.97
C VAL A 692 6.19 19.24 142.41
N HIS A 693 6.84 18.13 142.78
CA HIS A 693 8.08 17.65 142.17
C HIS A 693 7.87 16.92 140.85
N LEU A 694 6.70 16.35 140.57
CA LEU A 694 6.38 16.00 139.18
C LEU A 694 6.23 17.26 138.34
N GLU A 695 5.66 18.32 138.90
CA GLU A 695 5.45 19.58 138.19
C GLU A 695 6.77 20.36 138.02
N THR A 696 7.65 20.38 139.02
CA THR A 696 9.00 20.95 138.91
C THR A 696 9.99 20.05 138.15
N LYS A 697 9.86 18.71 138.18
CA LYS A 697 10.59 17.84 137.24
C LYS A 697 10.05 17.97 135.82
N ARG A 698 8.75 18.16 135.62
CA ARG A 698 8.17 18.48 134.30
C ARG A 698 8.56 19.87 133.81
N LEU A 699 8.87 20.83 134.69
CA LEU A 699 9.36 22.15 134.31
C LEU A 699 10.88 22.18 134.08
N MET A 700 11.69 21.51 134.90
CA MET A 700 13.16 21.46 134.73
C MET A 700 13.61 20.47 133.63
N ALA A 701 12.86 19.39 133.38
CA ALA A 701 13.12 18.51 132.24
C ALA A 701 12.67 19.14 130.91
N ARG A 702 11.57 19.91 130.91
CA ARG A 702 11.19 20.75 129.76
C ARG A 702 12.21 21.86 129.45
N GLN A 703 13.03 22.26 130.41
CA GLN A 703 14.03 23.31 130.21
C GLN A 703 15.41 22.76 129.77
N ARG A 704 15.84 21.58 130.27
CA ARG A 704 17.10 20.94 129.83
C ARG A 704 17.04 20.25 128.47
N GLU A 705 15.88 19.70 128.11
CA GLU A 705 15.73 18.97 126.84
C GLU A 705 15.55 19.93 125.63
N VAL A 706 15.09 21.17 125.90
CA VAL A 706 15.07 22.26 124.90
C VAL A 706 16.48 22.81 124.66
N GLU A 707 17.32 22.92 125.70
CA GLU A 707 18.73 23.35 125.54
C GLU A 707 19.61 22.31 124.80
N GLU A 708 19.46 21.00 125.05
CA GLU A 708 20.28 19.95 124.40
C GLU A 708 19.98 19.70 122.90
N LEU A 709 18.76 20.02 122.43
CA LEU A 709 18.36 19.82 121.04
C LEU A 709 18.66 21.03 120.14
N GLU A 710 18.71 22.23 120.72
CA GLU A 710 19.20 23.43 120.04
C GLU A 710 20.72 23.31 119.74
N GLU A 711 21.53 22.68 120.62
CA GLU A 711 22.97 22.46 120.38
C GLU A 711 23.31 21.38 119.30
N ARG A 712 22.43 20.40 119.06
CA ARG A 712 22.71 19.29 118.09
C ARG A 712 22.39 19.65 116.63
N LYS A 713 21.56 20.68 116.41
CA LYS A 713 21.23 21.18 115.07
C LYS A 713 22.37 22.03 114.48
N ASP A 714 23.18 22.64 115.32
CA ASP A 714 24.29 23.50 114.90
C ASP A 714 25.59 22.72 114.57
N VAL A 715 25.75 21.46 115.01
CA VAL A 715 26.96 20.65 114.78
C VAL A 715 26.91 19.80 113.49
N SER A 716 25.72 19.49 112.97
CA SER A 716 25.55 18.61 111.80
C SER A 716 25.61 19.33 110.44
N PHE A 717 25.35 20.64 110.42
CA PHE A 717 25.40 21.47 109.21
C PHE A 717 26.84 21.84 108.77
N TYR A 718 27.81 21.86 109.69
CA TYR A 718 29.23 22.16 109.38
C TYR A 718 30.07 20.97 108.87
N ARG A 719 29.53 19.72 108.89
CA ARG A 719 30.32 18.51 108.56
C ARG A 719 30.15 17.97 107.13
N TYR A 720 29.07 18.28 106.41
CA TYR A 720 28.86 17.74 105.05
C TYR A 720 29.26 18.69 103.91
N LEU A 721 29.48 19.98 104.21
CA LEU A 721 30.17 20.95 103.34
C LEU A 721 31.67 20.61 103.11
N ARG A 722 32.15 19.41 103.48
CA ARG A 722 33.55 19.00 103.41
C ARG A 722 33.87 17.91 102.38
N ASP A 723 32.91 17.07 101.99
CA ASP A 723 33.14 15.92 101.09
C ASP A 723 32.26 15.96 99.82
N GLU A 724 31.89 17.17 99.38
CA GLU A 724 31.83 17.45 97.95
C GLU A 724 33.13 16.94 97.29
N THR A 725 33.13 16.65 95.98
CA THR A 725 34.33 16.71 95.11
C THR A 725 35.18 15.47 94.74
N THR A 726 34.70 14.21 94.79
CA THR A 726 35.32 13.13 93.96
C THR A 726 34.30 12.14 93.39
N ARG A 727 33.74 12.38 92.19
CA ARG A 727 34.24 11.91 90.88
C ARG A 727 34.33 10.37 90.72
N GLU A 728 33.81 9.95 89.56
CA GLU A 728 34.47 9.06 88.59
C GLU A 728 34.15 7.55 88.52
N LYS A 729 33.45 7.22 87.42
CA LYS A 729 33.92 6.38 86.29
C LYS A 729 34.03 4.85 86.42
N GLN A 730 33.43 4.24 85.38
CA GLN A 730 33.90 3.08 84.58
C GLN A 730 33.78 1.68 85.23
N GLY A 731 33.28 0.64 84.58
CA GLY A 731 33.08 0.37 83.15
C GLY A 731 34.01 -0.75 82.66
N THR A 732 33.54 -1.52 81.66
CA THR A 732 34.28 -2.39 80.69
C THR A 732 34.61 -3.83 81.12
N MET A 733 34.63 -4.87 80.25
CA MET A 733 34.66 -4.96 78.78
C MET A 733 34.44 -6.42 78.32
N ARG A 734 33.94 -6.65 77.08
CA ARG A 734 34.71 -7.35 76.02
C ARG A 734 34.01 -7.27 74.66
N GLU A 735 34.81 -6.85 73.68
CA GLU A 735 34.51 -6.56 72.28
C GLU A 735 34.73 -7.80 71.38
N SER A 736 34.13 -7.79 70.19
CA SER A 736 34.70 -8.42 69.00
C SER A 736 34.19 -7.72 67.74
N HIS A 737 35.13 -7.15 66.99
CA HIS A 737 34.94 -6.39 65.76
C HIS A 737 34.48 -7.27 64.59
N ALA A 738 33.32 -6.94 64.00
CA ALA A 738 32.89 -7.42 62.69
C ALA A 738 32.99 -6.28 61.66
N ASP A 739 33.39 -6.61 60.43
CA ASP A 739 33.66 -5.66 59.33
C ASP A 739 32.43 -4.81 58.99
N ILE A 740 32.54 -3.50 59.21
CA ILE A 740 31.47 -2.51 59.03
C ILE A 740 30.87 -2.54 57.62
N ARG A 741 31.69 -2.81 56.59
CA ARG A 741 31.21 -2.90 55.20
C ARG A 741 30.35 -4.14 54.94
N SER A 742 30.63 -5.25 55.63
CA SER A 742 29.81 -6.46 55.55
C SER A 742 28.41 -6.19 56.11
N MET A 743 28.34 -5.49 57.24
CA MET A 743 27.06 -5.13 57.88
C MET A 743 26.24 -4.17 57.00
N ILE A 744 26.88 -3.23 56.32
CA ILE A 744 26.19 -2.30 55.40
C ILE A 744 25.61 -3.04 54.19
N ASN A 745 26.35 -4.00 53.61
CA ASN A 745 25.87 -4.79 52.48
C ASN A 745 24.76 -5.78 52.88
N GLU A 746 24.91 -6.43 54.02
CA GLU A 746 23.88 -7.33 54.58
C GLU A 746 22.57 -6.59 54.86
N ALA A 747 22.65 -5.34 55.32
CA ALA A 747 21.46 -4.52 55.49
C ALA A 747 20.85 -4.04 54.16
N ARG A 748 21.64 -3.86 53.09
CA ARG A 748 21.09 -3.61 51.73
C ARG A 748 20.31 -4.81 51.22
N GLU A 749 20.90 -6.01 51.34
CA GLU A 749 20.23 -7.25 50.95
C GLU A 749 18.93 -7.43 51.75
N ASN A 750 18.93 -7.19 53.06
CA ASN A 750 17.71 -7.31 53.88
C ASN A 750 16.61 -6.30 53.48
N VAL A 751 16.96 -5.10 52.99
CA VAL A 751 15.97 -4.15 52.42
C VAL A 751 15.40 -4.68 51.11
N GLU A 752 16.23 -5.23 50.22
CA GLU A 752 15.77 -5.81 48.95
C GLU A 752 14.86 -7.03 49.17
N HIS A 753 15.11 -7.81 50.23
CA HIS A 753 14.29 -8.98 50.60
C HIS A 753 13.06 -8.64 51.46
N GLY A 754 12.83 -7.37 51.80
CA GLY A 754 11.65 -6.91 52.56
C GLY A 754 11.72 -7.08 54.09
N ASN A 755 12.87 -7.50 54.64
CA ASN A 755 13.09 -7.65 56.09
C ASN A 755 13.56 -6.33 56.72
N ILE A 756 12.65 -5.35 56.80
CA ILE A 756 12.96 -3.97 57.18
C ILE A 756 13.48 -3.85 58.62
N ASP A 757 12.89 -4.55 59.59
CA ASP A 757 13.27 -4.42 61.01
C ASP A 757 14.71 -4.90 61.29
N ASP A 758 15.11 -6.01 60.65
CA ASP A 758 16.48 -6.53 60.77
C ASP A 758 17.49 -5.61 60.04
N ALA A 759 17.11 -5.03 58.89
CA ALA A 759 17.93 -4.03 58.20
C ALA A 759 18.14 -2.77 59.07
N VAL A 760 17.11 -2.28 59.77
CA VAL A 760 17.21 -1.14 60.70
C VAL A 760 18.16 -1.43 61.86
N ARG A 761 18.08 -2.63 62.45
CA ARG A 761 18.95 -3.04 63.55
C ARG A 761 20.42 -3.09 63.13
N ILE A 762 20.71 -3.74 62.01
CA ILE A 762 22.08 -3.91 61.49
C ILE A 762 22.67 -2.55 61.06
N ILE A 763 21.89 -1.66 60.42
CA ILE A 763 22.38 -0.33 60.05
C ILE A 763 22.70 0.54 61.27
N SER A 764 21.94 0.41 62.35
CA SER A 764 22.15 1.19 63.58
C SER A 764 23.41 0.75 64.32
N GLU A 765 23.70 -0.56 64.31
CA GLU A 765 24.92 -1.12 64.85
C GLU A 765 26.14 -0.80 63.97
N ALA A 766 25.99 -0.84 62.64
CA ALA A 766 27.01 -0.39 61.69
C ALA A 766 27.30 1.12 61.84
N GLU A 767 26.30 1.98 62.02
CA GLU A 767 26.47 3.42 62.25
C GLU A 767 27.27 3.71 63.54
N TYR A 768 26.96 2.98 64.61
CA TYR A 768 27.71 3.05 65.87
C TYR A 768 29.17 2.64 65.71
N LEU A 769 29.46 1.67 64.85
CA LEU A 769 30.82 1.23 64.54
C LEU A 769 31.54 2.18 63.56
N VAL A 770 30.85 2.78 62.59
CA VAL A 770 31.37 3.86 61.71
C VAL A 770 31.81 5.05 62.54
N ASP A 771 31.06 5.39 63.59
CA ASP A 771 31.40 6.51 64.45
C ASP A 771 32.70 6.32 65.24
N LYS A 772 33.12 5.06 65.44
CA LYS A 772 34.37 4.65 66.10
C LYS A 772 35.55 4.44 65.14
N VAL A 773 35.40 4.69 63.83
CA VAL A 773 36.50 4.61 62.86
C VAL A 773 37.41 5.85 62.98
N ASN A 774 38.69 5.63 63.24
CA ASN A 774 39.68 6.71 63.47
C ASN A 774 40.14 7.43 62.18
N ASP A 775 39.91 6.85 61.00
CA ASP A 775 40.31 7.43 59.71
C ASP A 775 39.17 8.33 59.14
N PRO A 776 39.36 9.66 59.02
CA PRO A 776 38.30 10.60 58.67
C PRO A 776 37.78 10.46 57.23
N GLU A 777 38.60 10.01 56.29
CA GLU A 777 38.14 9.79 54.90
C GLU A 777 37.30 8.52 54.79
N LYS A 778 37.73 7.43 55.43
CA LYS A 778 36.94 6.19 55.52
C LYS A 778 35.64 6.38 56.30
N LYS A 779 35.68 7.17 57.38
CA LYS A 779 34.48 7.52 58.16
C LYS A 779 33.46 8.30 57.33
N ARG A 780 33.90 9.27 56.52
CA ARG A 780 33.01 10.01 55.60
C ARG A 780 32.37 9.11 54.55
N LEU A 781 33.16 8.22 53.95
CA LEU A 781 32.66 7.29 52.93
C LEU A 781 31.62 6.32 53.52
N LEU A 782 31.91 5.73 54.68
CA LEU A 782 30.98 4.80 55.34
C LEU A 782 29.71 5.50 55.86
N HIS A 783 29.78 6.76 56.30
CA HIS A 783 28.58 7.54 56.63
C HIS A 783 27.71 7.82 55.41
N TYR A 784 28.32 8.02 54.24
CA TYR A 784 27.57 8.17 53.00
C TYR A 784 26.82 6.87 52.69
N ASP A 785 27.50 5.73 52.76
CA ASP A 785 26.89 4.41 52.52
C ASP A 785 25.77 4.10 53.52
N VAL A 786 25.95 4.41 54.82
CA VAL A 786 24.90 4.24 55.85
C VAL A 786 23.70 5.15 55.61
N ARG A 787 23.91 6.40 55.18
CA ARG A 787 22.81 7.33 54.85
C ARG A 787 22.02 6.88 53.64
N ASP A 788 22.70 6.37 52.62
CA ASP A 788 22.09 5.82 51.41
C ASP A 788 21.16 4.66 51.76
N VAL A 789 21.64 3.68 52.56
CA VAL A 789 20.80 2.56 53.01
C VAL A 789 19.67 3.01 53.93
N LYS A 790 19.88 3.97 54.82
CA LYS A 790 18.79 4.57 55.63
C LYS A 790 17.72 5.25 54.77
N ALA A 791 18.10 5.89 53.66
CA ALA A 791 17.15 6.44 52.71
C ALA A 791 16.38 5.32 52.00
N SER A 792 17.04 4.25 51.58
CA SER A 792 16.40 3.05 51.02
C SER A 792 15.45 2.37 52.00
N ILE A 793 15.83 2.20 53.28
CA ILE A 793 14.96 1.70 54.35
C ILE A 793 13.73 2.61 54.49
N LYS A 794 13.93 3.93 54.54
CA LYS A 794 12.84 4.89 54.72
C LYS A 794 11.88 4.90 53.54
N LEU A 795 12.39 4.71 52.32
CA LEU A 795 11.58 4.55 51.12
C LEU A 795 10.82 3.20 51.13
N ALA A 796 11.47 2.11 51.54
CA ALA A 796 10.86 0.79 51.67
C ALA A 796 9.80 0.71 52.79
N THR A 797 9.92 1.52 53.86
CA THR A 797 8.87 1.66 54.89
C THR A 797 7.67 2.52 54.45
N LEU A 798 7.81 3.28 53.36
CA LEU A 798 6.78 4.16 52.82
C LEU A 798 6.08 3.59 51.57
N SER A 799 6.63 2.53 50.98
CA SER A 799 5.99 1.65 49.98
C SER A 799 5.25 0.51 50.66
#